data_AF-A0A9N9TMA1-F1
#
_entry.id   AF-A0A9N9TMA1-F1
#
_cell.length_a   1.000
_cell.length_b   1.000
_cell.length_c   1.000
_cell.angle_alpha   90.00
_cell.angle_beta   90.00
_cell.angle_gamma   90.00
#
_symmetry.space_group_name_H-M   'P 1'
#
loop_
_entity.id
_entity.type
_entity.pdbx_description
1 polymer ?
#
loop_
_entity_poly.entity_id
_entity_poly.type
_entity_poly.pdbx_seq_one_letter_code
_entity_poly.pdbx_strand_id
1 'polypeptide(L)'
;MALNMEDVLKQLGWTDGFQMPIANSENKLLEEELARLSLLRHKNRTNLDNVSTRLENMNDHLKYVNQESEQTQKLITAHKVQLESLETVYSDTKTDNRNAAHAFKVSTHSLKEAQVIHKERENELQKLITKAEKLRVEMGWDEEALRAWNESLKKRDDDIGLLKKFFKDDDRRFNEMEARRKHLKGCLVSVKEKMEKIASNYHNAEQMVERSGKVLKQLGIERDSLINQWKNTVRVLQQRDNEIMRGRKHLVHLNDVLAVAEEKLDIEKKFLANEKKNNKELEQEILEANEVNTRYRKEMADTYQYLMTTQAGLQTLKRNMSKVAVDLKNERLKYKTLEEQYDEKVNFCQEFSDNLVKLNEELEMIRNSAMTSEQRTKSMENMIIQEEAAYNQKLLDIEKINGEIFRSEQLLKDQVAIASNLEIEINLSVCTSNQLRKHINSKRKDLDKIKVVVYEMEYRIDECERKLLEMAEAQKQEVPEEIQIKIQDLEKSLTEHKEVHHSLQCQVDRLREDMRRLSVVITADKEVLESLRDKCENSQLIYDISKKQIASAQKSMQEKQVEENMMKLRINYIEINKKKEEKQIYNLEKMRLNLEQAMKERQLEINSQKQILLIKKRSLDEDKSRLKGDLTLRRLRVEQYQKKYDMAISGLGKDENGEPLTLAAIKIKNAQEKFFLQEEGDSLDNKIKTAEKEIVALENTLKVINLTNTAFKKNLKPVTDTEPEYEEMHALEKELRETFEELKDYRNEVTSKESQLQETLQKLKNVEEELHKNKEEVQNMEEEIIIVTKQEQDKEQKLKRVECELKKLSKQLKGKNKKVLYKYNRDFEIRQLQDINKKALYQLQEIGTNSPSLMTAITQLLDENHLELPEGKITPSTYSAMSTPSCYSDQINTQRTTISSVSEKSERLVSMAKVMLEM
;
A
#
# COMPACT_ATOMS: atom_id res chain seq x y z
N MET A 1 47.19 -110.36 162.14
CA MET A 1 47.95 -109.90 163.31
C MET A 1 48.62 -108.59 162.94
N ALA A 2 48.70 -107.54 163.77
CA ALA A 2 48.02 -107.20 165.03
C ALA A 2 48.25 -105.68 165.26
N LEU A 3 47.60 -104.94 166.16
CA LEU A 3 46.61 -105.28 167.20
C LEU A 3 45.27 -104.55 166.95
N ASN A 4 44.22 -104.94 167.67
CA ASN A 4 42.92 -104.30 167.61
C ASN A 4 42.89 -103.02 168.47
N MET A 5 42.72 -101.84 167.85
CA MET A 5 42.79 -100.55 168.55
C MET A 5 41.56 -100.29 169.45
N GLU A 6 40.47 -101.02 169.22
CA GLU A 6 39.16 -100.81 169.82
C GLU A 6 39.08 -101.31 171.28
N ASP A 7 39.91 -102.28 171.66
CA ASP A 7 39.98 -102.82 173.03
C ASP A 7 40.75 -101.90 173.99
N VAL A 8 41.69 -101.10 173.47
CA VAL A 8 42.42 -100.07 174.24
C VAL A 8 41.47 -98.95 174.71
N LEU A 9 40.52 -98.55 173.85
CA LEU A 9 39.56 -97.50 174.14
C LEU A 9 38.55 -97.90 175.25
N LYS A 10 38.24 -99.20 175.37
CA LYS A 10 37.36 -99.71 176.43
C LYS A 10 38.00 -99.67 177.82
N GLN A 11 39.32 -99.89 177.94
CA GLN A 11 40.00 -99.84 179.24
C GLN A 11 40.11 -98.44 179.83
N LEU A 12 39.88 -97.38 179.03
CA LEU A 12 39.94 -95.98 179.47
C LEU A 12 38.58 -95.42 179.96
N GLY A 13 37.49 -96.18 179.83
CA GLY A 13 36.18 -95.84 180.43
C GLY A 13 35.36 -94.77 179.70
N TRP A 14 35.60 -94.56 178.40
CA TRP A 14 35.02 -93.44 177.63
C TRP A 14 33.75 -93.84 176.85
N THR A 15 32.66 -94.22 177.55
CA THR A 15 31.49 -94.83 176.88
C THR A 15 30.11 -94.28 177.21
N ASP A 16 29.91 -93.41 178.21
CA ASP A 16 28.59 -92.76 178.41
C ASP A 16 28.65 -91.42 179.14
N GLY A 17 27.90 -90.44 178.65
CA GLY A 17 27.71 -89.11 179.27
C GLY A 17 28.96 -88.19 179.36
N PHE A 18 28.74 -86.95 179.79
CA PHE A 18 29.78 -85.93 179.98
C PHE A 18 30.48 -86.03 181.36
N GLN A 19 30.65 -87.24 181.89
CA GLN A 19 31.47 -87.53 183.08
C GLN A 19 32.64 -88.44 182.71
N MET A 20 33.70 -87.85 182.16
CA MET A 20 34.99 -88.51 181.92
C MET A 20 36.10 -87.84 182.75
N PRO A 21 37.12 -88.59 183.23
CA PRO A 21 38.02 -88.07 184.27
C PRO A 21 39.03 -87.08 183.69
N ILE A 22 38.98 -85.82 184.16
CA ILE A 22 39.91 -84.77 183.75
C ILE A 22 40.84 -84.43 184.92
N ALA A 23 42.12 -84.81 184.78
CA ALA A 23 43.13 -84.73 185.83
C ALA A 23 43.87 -83.37 185.91
N ASN A 24 43.27 -82.28 185.40
CA ASN A 24 43.89 -80.95 185.33
C ASN A 24 42.88 -79.86 185.73
N SER A 25 43.29 -78.98 186.66
CA SER A 25 42.50 -77.82 187.12
C SER A 25 42.18 -76.79 186.04
N GLU A 26 43.01 -76.70 184.99
CA GLU A 26 42.86 -75.81 183.84
C GLU A 26 41.49 -75.98 183.14
N ASN A 27 41.04 -77.24 183.00
CA ASN A 27 39.77 -77.54 182.34
C ASN A 27 38.53 -77.19 183.19
N LYS A 28 38.68 -77.04 184.52
CA LYS A 28 37.58 -76.58 185.37
C LYS A 28 37.31 -75.08 185.19
N LEU A 29 38.35 -74.29 184.91
CA LEU A 29 38.20 -72.89 184.52
C LEU A 29 37.57 -72.75 183.12
N LEU A 30 37.91 -73.64 182.19
CA LEU A 30 37.32 -73.64 180.85
C LEU A 30 35.81 -73.94 180.85
N GLU A 31 35.28 -74.68 181.83
CA GLU A 31 33.84 -74.93 181.99
C GLU A 31 33.08 -73.66 182.43
N GLU A 32 33.61 -72.93 183.42
CA GLU A 32 33.07 -71.63 183.85
C GLU A 32 33.13 -70.58 182.71
N GLU A 33 34.21 -70.60 181.91
CA GLU A 33 34.35 -69.76 180.72
C GLU A 33 33.33 -70.13 179.62
N LEU A 34 32.99 -71.41 179.45
CA LEU A 34 31.98 -71.89 178.50
C LEU A 34 30.56 -71.40 178.85
N ALA A 35 30.23 -71.36 180.15
CA ALA A 35 28.99 -70.76 180.63
C ALA A 35 28.94 -69.25 180.32
N ARG A 36 30.04 -68.53 180.57
CA ARG A 36 30.18 -67.09 180.29
C ARG A 36 30.02 -66.77 178.79
N LEU A 37 30.68 -67.54 177.93
CA LEU A 37 30.61 -67.39 176.47
C LEU A 37 29.22 -67.71 175.90
N SER A 38 28.50 -68.66 176.49
CA SER A 38 27.13 -69.00 176.07
C SER A 38 26.16 -67.83 176.27
N LEU A 39 26.31 -67.07 177.35
CA LEU A 39 25.52 -65.86 177.64
C LEU A 39 25.88 -64.73 176.67
N LEU A 40 27.17 -64.55 176.35
CA LEU A 40 27.64 -63.59 175.34
C LEU A 40 27.08 -63.90 173.93
N ARG A 41 27.03 -65.18 173.56
CA ARG A 41 26.48 -65.65 172.27
C ARG A 41 25.03 -65.23 172.07
N HIS A 42 24.21 -65.27 173.12
CA HIS A 42 22.80 -64.88 173.04
C HIS A 42 22.64 -63.38 172.76
N LYS A 43 23.40 -62.53 173.46
CA LYS A 43 23.40 -61.07 173.24
C LYS A 43 23.90 -60.64 171.85
N ASN A 44 24.81 -61.40 171.25
CA ASN A 44 25.25 -61.14 169.87
C ASN A 44 24.21 -61.57 168.82
N ARG A 45 23.36 -62.56 169.10
CA ARG A 45 22.31 -62.98 168.16
C ARG A 45 21.21 -61.93 168.01
N THR A 46 20.70 -61.39 169.12
CA THR A 46 19.69 -60.31 169.06
C THR A 46 20.18 -59.04 168.36
N ASN A 47 21.50 -58.76 168.40
CA ASN A 47 22.11 -57.69 167.60
C ASN A 47 22.16 -58.03 166.09
N LEU A 48 22.36 -59.29 165.71
CA LEU A 48 22.36 -59.73 164.31
C LEU A 48 20.95 -59.60 163.69
N ASP A 49 19.93 -60.04 164.42
CA ASP A 49 18.53 -60.03 163.96
C ASP A 49 18.05 -58.58 163.67
N ASN A 50 18.42 -57.63 164.53
CA ASN A 50 18.18 -56.18 164.35
C ASN A 50 18.92 -55.57 163.14
N VAL A 51 20.08 -56.11 162.76
CA VAL A 51 20.82 -55.66 161.57
C VAL A 51 20.21 -56.26 160.29
N SER A 52 19.75 -57.51 160.36
CA SER A 52 19.10 -58.19 159.23
C SER A 52 17.83 -57.45 158.77
N THR A 53 16.92 -57.13 159.69
CA THR A 53 15.69 -56.37 159.38
C THR A 53 15.98 -54.98 158.81
N ARG A 54 17.06 -54.31 159.23
CA ARG A 54 17.46 -53.02 158.65
C ARG A 54 18.01 -53.17 157.21
N LEU A 55 18.70 -54.27 156.92
CA LEU A 55 19.26 -54.55 155.59
C LEU A 55 18.15 -54.92 154.59
N GLU A 56 17.16 -55.69 155.04
CA GLU A 56 15.97 -56.07 154.27
C GLU A 56 15.16 -54.84 153.82
N ASN A 57 14.83 -53.94 154.76
CA ASN A 57 14.17 -52.66 154.45
C ASN A 57 14.94 -51.77 153.45
N MET A 58 16.29 -51.79 153.48
CA MET A 58 17.11 -51.08 152.48
C MET A 58 17.07 -51.76 151.10
N ASN A 59 16.99 -53.08 151.05
CA ASN A 59 16.93 -53.86 149.81
C ASN A 59 15.61 -53.61 149.05
N ASP A 60 14.49 -53.46 149.77
CA ASP A 60 13.21 -53.13 149.13
C ASP A 60 13.18 -51.69 148.59
N HIS A 61 13.77 -50.73 149.30
CA HIS A 61 13.93 -49.37 148.75
C HIS A 61 14.77 -49.38 147.46
N LEU A 62 15.79 -50.26 147.35
CA LEU A 62 16.60 -50.41 146.13
C LEU A 62 15.76 -50.89 144.94
N LYS A 63 14.80 -51.81 145.15
CA LYS A 63 13.89 -52.31 144.09
C LYS A 63 13.08 -51.18 143.46
N TYR A 64 12.49 -50.30 144.28
CA TYR A 64 11.70 -49.16 143.79
C TYR A 64 12.55 -48.16 142.98
N VAL A 65 13.77 -47.85 143.43
CA VAL A 65 14.69 -46.95 142.70
C VAL A 65 15.08 -47.51 141.34
N ASN A 66 15.30 -48.84 141.25
CA ASN A 66 15.59 -49.49 139.97
C ASN A 66 14.40 -49.43 139.00
N GLN A 67 13.16 -49.58 139.48
CA GLN A 67 11.95 -49.47 138.64
C GLN A 67 11.77 -48.06 138.06
N GLU A 68 11.95 -47.02 138.87
CA GLU A 68 11.94 -45.61 138.41
C GLU A 68 13.02 -45.34 137.34
N SER A 69 14.23 -45.89 137.54
CA SER A 69 15.33 -45.77 136.58
C SER A 69 15.03 -46.48 135.24
N GLU A 70 14.29 -47.59 135.25
CA GLU A 70 13.94 -48.31 134.03
C GLU A 70 12.83 -47.59 133.25
N GLN A 71 11.86 -46.98 133.95
CA GLN A 71 10.79 -46.19 133.34
C GLN A 71 11.32 -44.91 132.68
N THR A 72 12.20 -44.17 133.37
CA THR A 72 12.84 -42.97 132.80
C THR A 72 13.73 -43.29 131.59
N GLN A 73 14.46 -44.41 131.60
CA GLN A 73 15.26 -44.85 130.45
C GLN A 73 14.40 -45.17 129.21
N LYS A 74 13.20 -45.77 129.39
CA LYS A 74 12.25 -46.03 128.29
C LYS A 74 11.75 -44.71 127.66
N LEU A 75 11.42 -43.72 128.48
CA LEU A 75 10.95 -42.40 128.02
C LEU A 75 12.01 -41.65 127.21
N ILE A 76 13.26 -41.62 127.68
CA ILE A 76 14.40 -41.01 126.95
C ILE A 76 14.58 -41.67 125.57
N THR A 77 14.47 -42.99 125.52
CA THR A 77 14.66 -43.76 124.28
C THR A 77 13.56 -43.44 123.25
N ALA A 78 12.30 -43.29 123.67
CA ALA A 78 11.20 -42.91 122.80
C ALA A 78 11.37 -41.49 122.20
N HIS A 79 11.78 -40.52 123.00
CA HIS A 79 12.03 -39.15 122.52
C HIS A 79 13.19 -39.07 121.52
N LYS A 80 14.24 -39.89 121.67
CA LYS A 80 15.35 -39.94 120.71
C LYS A 80 14.89 -40.38 119.31
N VAL A 81 14.08 -41.45 119.24
CA VAL A 81 13.53 -41.97 117.97
C VAL A 81 12.60 -40.95 117.29
N GLN A 82 11.79 -40.22 118.06
CA GLN A 82 10.97 -39.12 117.52
C GLN A 82 11.84 -38.03 116.87
N LEU A 83 12.93 -37.61 117.54
CA LEU A 83 13.81 -36.54 117.06
C LEU A 83 14.53 -36.94 115.77
N GLU A 84 15.05 -38.17 115.70
CA GLU A 84 15.67 -38.75 114.49
C GLU A 84 14.67 -38.81 113.32
N SER A 85 13.40 -39.17 113.57
CA SER A 85 12.37 -39.19 112.52
C SER A 85 12.08 -37.80 111.94
N LEU A 86 12.04 -36.76 112.78
CA LEU A 86 11.81 -35.38 112.33
C LEU A 86 12.97 -34.83 111.48
N GLU A 87 14.21 -35.21 111.79
CA GLU A 87 15.38 -34.79 111.04
C GLU A 87 15.38 -35.36 109.60
N THR A 88 14.93 -36.61 109.42
CA THR A 88 14.78 -37.19 108.06
C THR A 88 13.75 -36.44 107.21
N VAL A 89 12.55 -36.17 107.75
CA VAL A 89 11.49 -35.43 107.05
C VAL A 89 11.92 -33.99 106.69
N TYR A 90 12.73 -33.35 107.54
CA TYR A 90 13.32 -32.04 107.24
C TYR A 90 14.37 -32.09 106.11
N SER A 91 15.09 -33.20 105.94
CA SER A 91 16.00 -33.40 104.80
C SER A 91 15.24 -33.51 103.48
N ASP A 92 14.22 -34.38 103.42
CA ASP A 92 13.51 -34.70 102.18
C ASP A 92 12.74 -33.50 101.62
N THR A 93 12.01 -32.78 102.48
CA THR A 93 11.33 -31.53 102.14
C THR A 93 12.28 -30.43 101.63
N LYS A 94 13.53 -30.44 102.08
CA LYS A 94 14.59 -29.51 101.65
C LYS A 94 15.22 -29.90 100.31
N THR A 95 15.21 -31.18 99.93
CA THR A 95 15.55 -31.61 98.57
C THR A 95 14.43 -31.32 97.57
N ASP A 96 13.17 -31.61 97.91
CA ASP A 96 12.04 -31.39 96.99
C ASP A 96 11.83 -29.92 96.65
N ASN A 97 11.98 -29.02 97.61
CA ASN A 97 11.88 -27.58 97.37
C ASN A 97 12.97 -27.08 96.39
N ARG A 98 14.16 -27.69 96.39
CA ARG A 98 15.22 -27.41 95.39
C ARG A 98 14.87 -27.97 94.01
N ASN A 99 14.31 -29.18 93.95
CA ASN A 99 13.86 -29.82 92.71
C ASN A 99 12.74 -28.99 92.04
N ALA A 100 11.76 -28.54 92.82
CA ALA A 100 10.68 -27.66 92.37
C ALA A 100 11.22 -26.31 91.82
N ALA A 101 12.15 -25.67 92.53
CA ALA A 101 12.74 -24.40 92.08
C ALA A 101 13.51 -24.57 90.75
N HIS A 102 14.19 -25.70 90.56
CA HIS A 102 14.86 -26.03 89.30
C HIS A 102 13.86 -26.25 88.16
N ALA A 103 12.81 -27.06 88.39
CA ALA A 103 11.77 -27.33 87.40
C ALA A 103 11.05 -26.03 86.94
N PHE A 104 10.74 -25.13 87.88
CA PHE A 104 10.15 -23.83 87.58
C PHE A 104 11.06 -22.96 86.69
N LYS A 105 12.38 -22.98 86.95
CA LYS A 105 13.37 -22.25 86.15
C LYS A 105 13.50 -22.79 84.72
N VAL A 106 13.39 -24.10 84.52
CA VAL A 106 13.37 -24.72 83.17
C VAL A 106 12.07 -24.37 82.43
N SER A 107 10.92 -24.54 83.08
CA SER A 107 9.61 -24.26 82.49
C SER A 107 9.45 -22.78 82.07
N THR A 108 9.92 -21.85 82.91
CA THR A 108 9.91 -20.41 82.58
C THR A 108 10.92 -20.00 81.50
N HIS A 109 11.93 -20.82 81.18
CA HIS A 109 12.78 -20.62 80.01
C HIS A 109 12.07 -21.06 78.73
N SER A 110 11.49 -22.26 78.73
CA SER A 110 10.77 -22.81 77.56
C SER A 110 9.56 -21.94 77.18
N LEU A 111 8.84 -21.39 78.18
CA LEU A 111 7.75 -20.45 77.96
C LEU A 111 8.19 -19.19 77.18
N LYS A 112 9.39 -18.67 77.45
CA LYS A 112 9.94 -17.49 76.76
C LYS A 112 10.33 -17.81 75.31
N GLU A 113 10.88 -18.99 75.06
CA GLU A 113 11.21 -19.45 73.71
C GLU A 113 9.94 -19.62 72.86
N ALA A 114 8.89 -20.24 73.42
CA ALA A 114 7.58 -20.34 72.78
C ALA A 114 6.97 -18.96 72.46
N GLN A 115 7.11 -17.97 73.35
CA GLN A 115 6.65 -16.60 73.09
C GLN A 115 7.43 -15.87 71.98
N VAL A 116 8.73 -16.17 71.80
CA VAL A 116 9.52 -15.64 70.67
C VAL A 116 9.04 -16.27 69.37
N ILE A 117 8.93 -17.61 69.32
CA ILE A 117 8.48 -18.35 68.14
C ILE A 117 7.06 -17.91 67.72
N HIS A 118 6.15 -17.67 68.67
CA HIS A 118 4.81 -17.13 68.37
C HIS A 118 4.90 -15.79 67.64
N LYS A 119 5.68 -14.84 68.17
CA LYS A 119 5.85 -13.51 67.56
C LYS A 119 6.51 -13.59 66.18
N GLU A 120 7.42 -14.52 65.95
CA GLU A 120 8.00 -14.75 64.62
C GLU A 120 6.93 -15.22 63.61
N ARG A 121 6.11 -16.21 63.98
CA ARG A 121 5.01 -16.70 63.13
C ARG A 121 3.91 -15.65 62.90
N GLU A 122 3.61 -14.84 63.90
CA GLU A 122 2.66 -13.73 63.81
C GLU A 122 3.16 -12.66 62.82
N ASN A 123 4.46 -12.33 62.86
CA ASN A 123 5.10 -11.44 61.88
C ASN A 123 5.19 -12.05 60.46
N GLU A 124 5.36 -13.37 60.32
CA GLU A 124 5.28 -14.05 59.02
C GLU A 124 3.84 -14.03 58.46
N LEU A 125 2.84 -14.30 59.29
CA LEU A 125 1.43 -14.26 58.91
C LEU A 125 1.04 -12.86 58.42
N GLN A 126 1.46 -11.80 59.11
CA GLN A 126 1.21 -10.41 58.70
C GLN A 126 1.85 -10.06 57.34
N LYS A 127 3.03 -10.62 57.04
CA LYS A 127 3.69 -10.49 55.71
C LYS A 127 2.95 -11.27 54.62
N LEU A 128 2.37 -12.42 54.94
CA LEU A 128 1.56 -13.21 54.00
C LEU A 128 0.21 -12.56 53.71
N ILE A 129 -0.48 -12.04 54.73
CA ILE A 129 -1.74 -11.29 54.58
C ILE A 129 -1.51 -10.05 53.69
N THR A 130 -0.52 -9.22 54.00
CA THR A 130 -0.21 -8.01 53.21
C THR A 130 0.27 -8.32 51.78
N LYS A 131 0.83 -9.52 51.53
CA LYS A 131 1.14 -9.99 50.17
C LYS A 131 -0.12 -10.46 49.42
N ALA A 132 -1.01 -11.20 50.07
CA ALA A 132 -2.28 -11.64 49.48
C ALA A 132 -3.18 -10.44 49.14
N GLU A 133 -3.20 -9.42 49.99
CA GLU A 133 -3.99 -8.20 49.77
C GLU A 133 -3.48 -7.36 48.60
N LYS A 134 -2.15 -7.30 48.37
CA LYS A 134 -1.56 -6.71 47.16
C LYS A 134 -1.97 -7.47 45.90
N LEU A 135 -1.83 -8.80 45.89
CA LEU A 135 -2.25 -9.64 44.76
C LEU A 135 -3.74 -9.48 44.44
N ARG A 136 -4.61 -9.31 45.46
CA ARG A 136 -6.04 -9.02 45.25
C ARG A 136 -6.27 -7.67 44.57
N VAL A 137 -5.48 -6.64 44.92
CA VAL A 137 -5.55 -5.32 44.26
C VAL A 137 -5.04 -5.42 42.82
N GLU A 138 -3.90 -6.09 42.60
CA GLU A 138 -3.30 -6.31 41.27
C GLU A 138 -4.28 -7.01 40.32
N MET A 139 -4.92 -8.12 40.73
CA MET A 139 -5.97 -8.78 39.94
C MET A 139 -7.17 -7.87 39.64
N GLY A 140 -7.51 -6.94 40.53
CA GLY A 140 -8.58 -5.97 40.29
C GLY A 140 -8.25 -4.95 39.20
N TRP A 141 -6.99 -4.52 39.12
CA TRP A 141 -6.49 -3.69 38.00
C TRP A 141 -6.47 -4.47 36.69
N ASP A 142 -6.06 -5.75 36.72
CA ASP A 142 -6.06 -6.61 35.53
C ASP A 142 -7.49 -6.86 35.01
N GLU A 143 -8.46 -7.08 35.89
CA GLU A 143 -9.87 -7.26 35.49
C GLU A 143 -10.45 -5.98 34.86
N GLU A 144 -10.20 -4.81 35.45
CA GLU A 144 -10.64 -3.52 34.90
C GLU A 144 -9.97 -3.21 33.56
N ALA A 145 -8.67 -3.50 33.43
CA ALA A 145 -7.94 -3.38 32.17
C ALA A 145 -8.54 -4.30 31.10
N LEU A 146 -8.77 -5.58 31.41
CA LEU A 146 -9.44 -6.51 30.49
C LEU A 146 -10.84 -6.02 30.09
N ARG A 147 -11.60 -5.40 31.00
CA ARG A 147 -12.93 -4.84 30.70
C ARG A 147 -12.83 -3.66 29.72
N ALA A 148 -11.90 -2.72 29.96
CA ALA A 148 -11.65 -1.58 29.08
C ALA A 148 -11.15 -2.00 27.68
N TRP A 149 -10.27 -3.00 27.59
CA TRP A 149 -9.82 -3.58 26.31
C TRP A 149 -10.98 -4.24 25.55
N ASN A 150 -11.86 -4.99 26.23
CA ASN A 150 -13.04 -5.58 25.61
C ASN A 150 -14.03 -4.52 25.08
N GLU A 151 -14.22 -3.41 25.79
CA GLU A 151 -15.01 -2.28 25.26
C GLU A 151 -14.37 -1.61 24.05
N SER A 152 -13.06 -1.41 24.07
CA SER A 152 -12.32 -0.83 22.94
C SER A 152 -12.43 -1.72 21.69
N LEU A 153 -12.32 -3.05 21.86
CA LEU A 153 -12.52 -4.02 20.78
C LEU A 153 -13.94 -3.97 20.21
N LYS A 154 -14.98 -3.92 21.06
CA LYS A 154 -16.38 -3.78 20.61
C LYS A 154 -16.59 -2.51 19.80
N LYS A 155 -16.15 -1.35 20.32
CA LYS A 155 -16.24 -0.04 19.62
C LYS A 155 -15.57 -0.10 18.23
N ARG A 156 -14.37 -0.70 18.14
CA ARG A 156 -13.66 -0.91 16.87
C ARG A 156 -14.43 -1.83 15.89
N ASP A 157 -15.09 -2.87 16.38
CA ASP A 157 -15.88 -3.77 15.52
C ASP A 157 -17.22 -3.14 15.08
N ASP A 158 -17.84 -2.31 15.93
CA ASP A 158 -18.99 -1.46 15.57
C ASP A 158 -18.61 -0.42 14.49
N ASP A 159 -17.46 0.25 14.63
CA ASP A 159 -16.91 1.19 13.63
C ASP A 159 -16.64 0.49 12.29
N ILE A 160 -16.07 -0.72 12.31
CA ILE A 160 -15.90 -1.55 11.11
C ILE A 160 -17.26 -1.95 10.51
N GLY A 161 -18.27 -2.22 11.36
CA GLY A 161 -19.65 -2.45 10.95
C GLY A 161 -20.29 -1.22 10.27
N LEU A 162 -19.98 -0.02 10.75
CA LEU A 162 -20.43 1.24 10.17
C LEU A 162 -19.73 1.57 8.85
N LEU A 163 -18.41 1.43 8.78
CA LEU A 163 -17.62 1.56 7.54
C LEU A 163 -18.13 0.60 6.45
N LYS A 164 -18.42 -0.65 6.80
CA LYS A 164 -19.01 -1.64 5.87
C LYS A 164 -20.42 -1.28 5.36
N LYS A 165 -21.15 -0.38 6.03
CA LYS A 165 -22.42 0.18 5.52
C LYS A 165 -22.12 1.31 4.53
N PHE A 166 -21.30 2.29 4.91
CA PHE A 166 -20.92 3.40 4.02
C PHE A 166 -20.29 2.91 2.71
N PHE A 167 -19.38 1.92 2.75
CA PHE A 167 -18.82 1.32 1.53
C PHE A 167 -19.89 0.71 0.60
N LYS A 168 -20.99 0.17 1.12
CA LYS A 168 -22.09 -0.37 0.31
C LYS A 168 -22.99 0.73 -0.26
N ASP A 169 -23.26 1.77 0.53
CA ASP A 169 -24.07 2.91 0.08
C ASP A 169 -23.33 3.74 -0.98
N ASP A 170 -22.01 3.92 -0.83
CA ASP A 170 -21.18 4.61 -1.82
C ASP A 170 -20.92 3.77 -3.08
N ASP A 171 -20.70 2.45 -2.98
CA ASP A 171 -20.66 1.56 -4.15
C ASP A 171 -22.00 1.57 -4.90
N ARG A 172 -23.13 1.53 -4.18
CA ARG A 172 -24.46 1.68 -4.78
C ARG A 172 -24.58 3.02 -5.52
N ARG A 173 -24.23 4.14 -4.89
CA ARG A 173 -24.25 5.49 -5.51
C ARG A 173 -23.34 5.58 -6.72
N PHE A 174 -22.15 4.98 -6.66
CA PHE A 174 -21.22 4.90 -7.77
C PHE A 174 -21.83 4.16 -8.95
N ASN A 175 -22.44 2.99 -8.72
CA ASN A 175 -23.12 2.22 -9.77
C ASN A 175 -24.34 2.94 -10.35
N GLU A 176 -25.15 3.62 -9.54
CA GLU A 176 -26.27 4.46 -10.01
C GLU A 176 -25.77 5.64 -10.88
N MET A 177 -24.68 6.32 -10.48
CA MET A 177 -24.08 7.43 -11.22
C MET A 177 -23.38 6.96 -12.51
N GLU A 178 -22.71 5.81 -12.50
CA GLU A 178 -22.06 5.21 -13.67
C GLU A 178 -23.09 4.72 -14.69
N ALA A 179 -24.22 4.16 -14.25
CA ALA A 179 -25.35 3.85 -15.11
C ALA A 179 -25.94 5.11 -15.76
N ARG A 180 -26.14 6.19 -14.97
CA ARG A 180 -26.59 7.49 -15.48
C ARG A 180 -25.60 8.10 -16.48
N ARG A 181 -24.29 8.00 -16.23
CA ARG A 181 -23.23 8.45 -17.15
C ARG A 181 -23.24 7.66 -18.47
N LYS A 182 -23.38 6.34 -18.41
CA LYS A 182 -23.52 5.46 -19.59
C LYS A 182 -24.75 5.83 -20.43
N HIS A 183 -25.91 6.03 -19.79
CA HIS A 183 -27.14 6.46 -20.46
C HIS A 183 -26.97 7.84 -21.14
N LEU A 184 -26.46 8.85 -20.41
CA LEU A 184 -26.20 10.19 -20.95
C LEU A 184 -25.20 10.17 -22.11
N LYS A 185 -24.16 9.32 -22.06
CA LYS A 185 -23.23 9.13 -23.17
C LYS A 185 -23.93 8.57 -24.42
N GLY A 186 -24.84 7.61 -24.26
CA GLY A 186 -25.66 7.09 -25.37
C GLY A 186 -26.58 8.15 -25.98
N CYS A 187 -27.25 8.94 -25.14
CA CYS A 187 -28.09 10.06 -25.59
C CYS A 187 -27.27 11.12 -26.34
N LEU A 188 -26.07 11.46 -25.86
CA LEU A 188 -25.16 12.39 -26.53
C LEU A 188 -24.74 11.90 -27.93
N VAL A 189 -24.42 10.61 -28.08
CA VAL A 189 -24.14 10.00 -29.39
C VAL A 189 -25.35 10.09 -30.32
N SER A 190 -26.54 9.71 -29.84
CA SER A 190 -27.77 9.80 -30.66
C SER A 190 -28.11 11.24 -31.09
N VAL A 191 -27.83 12.24 -30.25
CA VAL A 191 -27.99 13.66 -30.59
C VAL A 191 -26.94 14.10 -31.62
N LYS A 192 -25.68 13.66 -31.51
CA LYS A 192 -24.64 13.91 -32.53
C LYS A 192 -25.00 13.32 -33.88
N GLU A 193 -25.39 12.04 -33.94
CA GLU A 193 -25.81 11.41 -35.19
C GLU A 193 -26.99 12.15 -35.86
N LYS A 194 -27.94 12.66 -35.06
CA LYS A 194 -29.04 13.49 -35.57
C LYS A 194 -28.55 14.84 -36.09
N MET A 195 -27.65 15.49 -35.36
CA MET A 195 -27.04 16.76 -35.77
C MET A 195 -26.22 16.63 -37.05
N GLU A 196 -25.42 15.56 -37.18
CA GLU A 196 -24.62 15.25 -38.37
C GLU A 196 -25.51 14.95 -39.59
N LYS A 197 -26.61 14.19 -39.40
CA LYS A 197 -27.62 13.97 -40.45
C LYS A 197 -28.32 15.26 -40.87
N ILE A 198 -28.68 16.14 -39.92
CA ILE A 198 -29.28 17.45 -40.21
C ILE A 198 -28.28 18.35 -40.95
N ALA A 199 -27.02 18.41 -40.52
CA ALA A 199 -25.98 19.20 -41.17
C ALA A 199 -25.67 18.71 -42.60
N SER A 200 -25.61 17.40 -42.81
CA SER A 200 -25.45 16.80 -44.15
C SER A 200 -26.64 17.12 -45.05
N ASN A 201 -27.87 16.99 -44.55
CA ASN A 201 -29.09 17.35 -45.30
C ASN A 201 -29.14 18.85 -45.64
N TYR A 202 -28.76 19.72 -44.70
CA TYR A 202 -28.68 21.16 -44.91
C TYR A 202 -27.64 21.51 -45.99
N HIS A 203 -26.43 20.97 -45.90
CA HIS A 203 -25.38 21.22 -46.89
C HIS A 203 -25.72 20.66 -48.28
N ASN A 204 -26.40 19.52 -48.34
CA ASN A 204 -26.94 18.99 -49.60
C ASN A 204 -27.99 19.95 -50.20
N ALA A 205 -28.90 20.50 -49.39
CA ALA A 205 -29.89 21.47 -49.85
C ALA A 205 -29.23 22.79 -50.30
N GLU A 206 -28.24 23.28 -49.55
CA GLU A 206 -27.41 24.45 -49.90
C GLU A 206 -26.72 24.26 -51.25
N GLN A 207 -26.05 23.12 -51.48
CA GLN A 207 -25.46 22.80 -52.78
C GLN A 207 -26.50 22.75 -53.91
N MET A 208 -27.70 22.23 -53.66
CA MET A 208 -28.76 22.19 -54.68
C MET A 208 -29.32 23.58 -54.99
N VAL A 209 -29.44 24.46 -54.00
CA VAL A 209 -29.79 25.88 -54.19
C VAL A 209 -28.69 26.61 -54.96
N GLU A 210 -27.41 26.38 -54.63
CA GLU A 210 -26.28 27.02 -55.30
C GLU A 210 -26.16 26.58 -56.77
N ARG A 211 -26.31 25.27 -57.05
CA ARG A 211 -26.37 24.72 -58.42
C ARG A 211 -27.56 25.28 -59.20
N SER A 212 -28.74 25.33 -58.57
CA SER A 212 -29.95 25.91 -59.20
C SER A 212 -29.77 27.41 -59.49
N GLY A 213 -29.15 28.15 -58.58
CA GLY A 213 -28.80 29.57 -58.78
C GLY A 213 -27.79 29.80 -59.90
N LYS A 214 -26.80 28.90 -60.06
CA LYS A 214 -25.87 28.90 -61.21
C LYS A 214 -26.61 28.63 -62.52
N VAL A 215 -27.50 27.64 -62.57
CA VAL A 215 -28.33 27.35 -63.76
C VAL A 215 -29.27 28.51 -64.10
N LEU A 216 -29.94 29.11 -63.12
CA LEU A 216 -30.82 30.28 -63.36
C LEU A 216 -30.07 31.50 -63.87
N LYS A 217 -28.84 31.75 -63.38
CA LYS A 217 -27.96 32.80 -63.92
C LYS A 217 -27.54 32.51 -65.36
N GLN A 218 -27.15 31.26 -65.66
CA GLN A 218 -26.79 30.82 -67.01
C GLN A 218 -27.96 30.99 -68.00
N LEU A 219 -29.16 30.51 -67.64
CA LEU A 219 -30.37 30.69 -68.44
C LEU A 219 -30.74 32.17 -68.65
N GLY A 220 -30.47 33.04 -67.67
CA GLY A 220 -30.62 34.48 -67.82
C GLY A 220 -29.67 35.08 -68.87
N ILE A 221 -28.39 34.69 -68.82
CA ILE A 221 -27.37 35.10 -69.80
C ILE A 221 -27.71 34.58 -71.21
N GLU A 222 -28.13 33.33 -71.32
CA GLU A 222 -28.54 32.70 -72.58
C GLU A 222 -29.79 33.36 -73.17
N ARG A 223 -30.81 33.64 -72.34
CA ARG A 223 -32.01 34.39 -72.75
C ARG A 223 -31.66 35.77 -73.27
N ASP A 224 -30.82 36.52 -72.55
CA ASP A 224 -30.49 37.90 -72.93
C ASP A 224 -29.55 37.95 -74.14
N SER A 225 -28.68 36.94 -74.30
CA SER A 225 -27.93 36.69 -75.54
C SER A 225 -28.87 36.43 -76.72
N LEU A 226 -29.83 35.51 -76.58
CA LEU A 226 -30.82 35.20 -77.62
C LEU A 226 -31.68 36.42 -77.99
N ILE A 227 -32.13 37.20 -77.00
CA ILE A 227 -32.86 38.46 -77.20
C ILE A 227 -32.02 39.48 -77.98
N ASN A 228 -30.72 39.58 -77.67
CA ASN A 228 -29.82 40.50 -78.37
C ASN A 228 -29.48 40.02 -79.79
N GLN A 229 -29.31 38.71 -80.01
CA GLN A 229 -29.21 38.13 -81.35
C GLN A 229 -30.47 38.41 -82.17
N TRP A 230 -31.66 38.16 -81.62
CA TRP A 230 -32.94 38.45 -82.27
C TRP A 230 -33.11 39.94 -82.61
N LYS A 231 -32.81 40.85 -81.66
CA LYS A 231 -32.80 42.30 -81.91
C LYS A 231 -31.80 42.71 -82.99
N ASN A 232 -30.68 42.00 -83.13
CA ASN A 232 -29.72 42.23 -84.22
C ASN A 232 -30.26 41.72 -85.56
N THR A 233 -30.84 40.51 -85.62
CA THR A 233 -31.41 39.98 -86.87
C THR A 233 -32.59 40.82 -87.37
N VAL A 234 -33.44 41.34 -86.47
CA VAL A 234 -34.53 42.26 -86.84
C VAL A 234 -33.98 43.57 -87.43
N ARG A 235 -32.91 44.14 -86.86
CA ARG A 235 -32.26 45.33 -87.44
C ARG A 235 -31.62 45.06 -88.80
N VAL A 236 -30.98 43.89 -88.99
CA VAL A 236 -30.41 43.50 -90.29
C VAL A 236 -31.49 43.26 -91.35
N LEU A 237 -32.65 42.69 -90.96
CA LEU A 237 -33.81 42.58 -91.85
C LEU A 237 -34.33 43.96 -92.27
N GLN A 238 -34.55 44.87 -91.32
CA GLN A 238 -34.98 46.25 -91.62
C GLN A 238 -33.98 47.01 -92.51
N GLN A 239 -32.67 46.80 -92.33
CA GLN A 239 -31.65 47.36 -93.21
C GLN A 239 -31.74 46.77 -94.62
N ARG A 240 -31.91 45.46 -94.76
CA ARG A 240 -32.10 44.79 -96.06
C ARG A 240 -33.38 45.20 -96.77
N ASP A 241 -34.50 45.37 -96.05
CA ASP A 241 -35.75 45.85 -96.64
C ASP A 241 -35.57 47.28 -97.20
N ASN A 242 -34.86 48.15 -96.48
CA ASN A 242 -34.50 49.49 -96.94
C ASN A 242 -33.52 49.47 -98.14
N GLU A 243 -32.57 48.53 -98.19
CA GLU A 243 -31.68 48.31 -99.32
C GLU A 243 -32.43 47.80 -100.56
N ILE A 244 -33.35 46.84 -100.40
CA ILE A 244 -34.23 46.34 -101.47
C ILE A 244 -35.10 47.47 -102.01
N MET A 245 -35.63 48.33 -101.14
CA MET A 245 -36.44 49.48 -101.56
C MET A 245 -35.62 50.58 -102.24
N ARG A 246 -34.34 50.79 -101.89
CA ARG A 246 -33.39 51.64 -102.65
C ARG A 246 -33.06 51.02 -104.01
N GLY A 247 -32.70 49.74 -104.06
CA GLY A 247 -32.41 49.01 -105.29
C GLY A 247 -33.58 49.00 -106.28
N ARG A 248 -34.81 48.82 -105.77
CA ARG A 248 -36.04 48.90 -106.57
C ARG A 248 -36.26 50.29 -107.19
N LYS A 249 -35.92 51.38 -106.48
CA LYS A 249 -35.96 52.74 -107.03
C LYS A 249 -34.90 52.94 -108.13
N HIS A 250 -33.68 52.45 -107.93
CA HIS A 250 -32.64 52.50 -108.97
C HIS A 250 -33.00 51.70 -110.22
N LEU A 251 -33.66 50.55 -110.09
CA LEU A 251 -34.15 49.77 -111.24
C LEU A 251 -35.22 50.50 -112.05
N VAL A 252 -36.14 51.24 -111.39
CA VAL A 252 -37.10 52.09 -112.11
C VAL A 252 -36.37 53.19 -112.87
N HIS A 253 -35.48 53.93 -112.20
CA HIS A 253 -34.70 55.00 -112.83
C HIS A 253 -33.82 54.50 -114.00
N LEU A 254 -33.24 53.31 -113.91
CA LEU A 254 -32.50 52.68 -115.01
C LEU A 254 -33.39 52.36 -116.21
N ASN A 255 -34.64 51.92 -115.99
CA ASN A 255 -35.60 51.70 -117.08
C ASN A 255 -36.01 53.03 -117.74
N ASP A 256 -36.20 54.09 -116.97
CA ASP A 256 -36.50 55.43 -117.50
C ASP A 256 -35.36 55.95 -118.40
N VAL A 257 -34.10 55.78 -117.95
CA VAL A 257 -32.90 56.14 -118.73
C VAL A 257 -32.75 55.26 -119.98
N LEU A 258 -33.07 53.98 -119.90
CA LEU A 258 -33.07 53.08 -121.06
C LEU A 258 -34.12 53.49 -122.11
N ALA A 259 -35.33 53.86 -121.70
CA ALA A 259 -36.38 54.32 -122.62
C ALA A 259 -35.93 55.58 -123.40
N VAL A 260 -35.30 56.55 -122.73
CA VAL A 260 -34.73 57.76 -123.38
C VAL A 260 -33.57 57.41 -124.32
N ALA A 261 -32.78 56.37 -124.01
CA ALA A 261 -31.72 55.88 -124.90
C ALA A 261 -32.27 55.15 -126.13
N GLU A 262 -33.35 54.36 -125.97
CA GLU A 262 -34.05 53.69 -127.07
C GLU A 262 -34.73 54.69 -128.01
N GLU A 263 -35.35 55.74 -127.50
CA GLU A 263 -35.93 56.82 -128.32
C GLU A 263 -34.86 57.53 -129.17
N LYS A 264 -33.72 57.91 -128.57
CA LYS A 264 -32.57 58.49 -129.29
C LYS A 264 -32.03 57.54 -130.36
N LEU A 265 -31.90 56.25 -130.05
CA LEU A 265 -31.46 55.23 -131.01
C LEU A 265 -32.45 55.09 -132.18
N ASP A 266 -33.75 55.26 -131.96
CA ASP A 266 -34.77 55.18 -133.00
C ASP A 266 -34.85 56.45 -133.87
N ILE A 267 -34.45 57.61 -133.35
CA ILE A 267 -34.21 58.84 -134.12
C ILE A 267 -33.00 58.63 -135.06
N GLU A 268 -31.87 58.13 -134.54
CA GLU A 268 -30.66 57.84 -135.33
C GLU A 268 -30.92 56.80 -136.45
N LYS A 269 -31.72 55.75 -136.19
CA LYS A 269 -32.15 54.80 -137.23
C LYS A 269 -32.92 55.50 -138.37
N LYS A 270 -33.80 56.44 -138.04
CA LYS A 270 -34.61 57.19 -139.03
C LYS A 270 -33.74 58.13 -139.85
N PHE A 271 -32.78 58.81 -139.21
CA PHE A 271 -31.77 59.62 -139.90
C PHE A 271 -30.93 58.80 -140.88
N LEU A 272 -30.35 57.68 -140.42
CA LEU A 272 -29.57 56.77 -141.27
C LEU A 272 -30.38 56.16 -142.44
N ALA A 273 -31.68 55.91 -142.24
CA ALA A 273 -32.56 55.44 -143.30
C ALA A 273 -32.81 56.54 -144.36
N ASN A 274 -32.92 57.80 -143.96
CA ASN A 274 -33.09 58.94 -144.86
C ASN A 274 -31.82 59.20 -145.69
N GLU A 275 -30.64 59.19 -145.05
CA GLU A 275 -29.35 59.33 -145.75
C GLU A 275 -29.10 58.18 -146.76
N LYS A 276 -29.52 56.96 -146.44
CA LYS A 276 -29.48 55.82 -147.38
C LYS A 276 -30.45 55.94 -148.56
N LYS A 277 -31.50 56.76 -148.45
CA LYS A 277 -32.40 57.10 -149.55
C LYS A 277 -31.80 58.21 -150.42
N ASN A 278 -31.32 59.28 -149.79
CA ASN A 278 -30.66 60.42 -150.43
C ASN A 278 -29.47 59.97 -151.32
N ASN A 279 -28.60 59.10 -150.79
CA ASN A 279 -27.50 58.54 -151.58
C ASN A 279 -27.94 57.71 -152.80
N LYS A 280 -29.07 56.99 -152.74
CA LYS A 280 -29.60 56.27 -153.92
C LYS A 280 -30.14 57.21 -154.99
N GLU A 281 -30.75 58.32 -154.58
CA GLU A 281 -31.27 59.34 -155.49
C GLU A 281 -30.10 60.02 -156.23
N LEU A 282 -29.00 60.33 -155.52
CA LEU A 282 -27.75 60.79 -156.11
C LEU A 282 -27.07 59.74 -157.02
N GLU A 283 -27.08 58.45 -156.67
CA GLU A 283 -26.57 57.37 -157.53
C GLU A 283 -27.33 57.30 -158.87
N GLN A 284 -28.65 57.57 -158.87
CA GLN A 284 -29.44 57.63 -160.10
C GLN A 284 -29.13 58.88 -160.96
N GLU A 285 -29.02 60.07 -160.36
CA GLU A 285 -28.60 61.29 -161.08
C GLU A 285 -27.23 61.12 -161.74
N ILE A 286 -26.28 60.46 -161.06
CA ILE A 286 -24.95 60.15 -161.60
C ILE A 286 -25.03 59.19 -162.80
N LEU A 287 -25.94 58.21 -162.79
CA LEU A 287 -26.14 57.31 -163.94
C LEU A 287 -26.71 58.05 -165.15
N GLU A 288 -27.75 58.87 -164.97
CA GLU A 288 -28.37 59.67 -166.04
C GLU A 288 -27.37 60.66 -166.65
N ALA A 289 -26.58 61.35 -165.81
CA ALA A 289 -25.51 62.24 -166.26
C ALA A 289 -24.43 61.52 -167.07
N ASN A 290 -24.11 60.25 -166.75
CA ASN A 290 -23.16 59.44 -167.51
C ASN A 290 -23.71 58.95 -168.86
N GLU A 291 -25.00 58.63 -168.97
CA GLU A 291 -25.63 58.36 -170.26
C GLU A 291 -25.59 59.59 -171.19
N VAL A 292 -25.90 60.77 -170.65
CA VAL A 292 -25.80 62.03 -171.40
C VAL A 292 -24.36 62.32 -171.82
N ASN A 293 -23.38 62.10 -170.94
CA ASN A 293 -21.96 62.27 -171.26
C ASN A 293 -21.50 61.34 -172.40
N THR A 294 -21.96 60.08 -172.40
CA THR A 294 -21.61 59.11 -173.44
C THR A 294 -22.29 59.39 -174.79
N ARG A 295 -23.49 60.01 -174.81
CA ARG A 295 -24.08 60.56 -176.05
C ARG A 295 -23.22 61.69 -176.64
N TYR A 296 -22.89 62.71 -175.86
CA TYR A 296 -22.09 63.84 -176.34
C TYR A 296 -20.68 63.42 -176.83
N ARG A 297 -20.05 62.42 -176.19
CA ARG A 297 -18.78 61.85 -176.68
C ARG A 297 -18.91 61.21 -178.06
N LYS A 298 -20.05 60.61 -178.37
CA LYS A 298 -20.31 59.96 -179.66
C LYS A 298 -20.54 61.00 -180.76
N GLU A 299 -21.35 62.02 -180.48
CA GLU A 299 -21.58 63.16 -181.38
C GLU A 299 -20.28 63.93 -181.69
N MET A 300 -19.39 64.08 -180.70
CA MET A 300 -18.04 64.64 -180.92
C MET A 300 -17.15 63.75 -181.80
N ALA A 301 -17.26 62.42 -181.73
CA ALA A 301 -16.52 61.51 -182.61
C ALA A 301 -17.01 61.58 -184.06
N ASP A 302 -18.33 61.60 -184.26
CA ASP A 302 -18.96 61.67 -185.59
C ASP A 302 -18.69 63.03 -186.29
N THR A 303 -18.72 64.14 -185.54
CA THR A 303 -18.34 65.45 -186.07
C THR A 303 -16.85 65.57 -186.37
N TYR A 304 -15.97 64.92 -185.59
CA TYR A 304 -14.53 64.87 -185.88
C TYR A 304 -14.22 64.07 -187.17
N GLN A 305 -14.92 62.95 -187.39
CA GLN A 305 -14.85 62.18 -188.66
C GLN A 305 -15.22 63.07 -189.87
N TYR A 306 -16.32 63.83 -189.78
CA TYR A 306 -16.72 64.76 -190.84
C TYR A 306 -15.65 65.83 -191.14
N LEU A 307 -15.01 66.36 -190.10
CA LEU A 307 -13.91 67.33 -190.22
C LEU A 307 -12.67 66.71 -190.90
N MET A 308 -12.32 65.46 -190.59
CA MET A 308 -11.22 64.75 -191.26
C MET A 308 -11.46 64.54 -192.77
N THR A 309 -12.68 64.18 -193.18
CA THR A 309 -12.98 63.96 -194.61
C THR A 309 -12.92 65.27 -195.43
N THR A 310 -13.41 66.38 -194.87
CA THR A 310 -13.36 67.70 -195.52
C THR A 310 -11.92 68.24 -195.60
N GLN A 311 -11.11 68.04 -194.56
CA GLN A 311 -9.66 68.33 -194.55
C GLN A 311 -8.91 67.59 -195.67
N ALA A 312 -9.26 66.34 -195.95
CA ALA A 312 -8.64 65.54 -197.02
C ALA A 312 -9.02 66.04 -198.43
N GLY A 313 -10.26 66.50 -198.62
CA GLY A 313 -10.68 67.19 -199.86
C GLY A 313 -9.87 68.45 -200.14
N LEU A 314 -9.65 69.27 -199.10
CA LEU A 314 -8.92 70.54 -199.19
C LEU A 314 -7.42 70.33 -199.50
N GLN A 315 -6.79 69.31 -198.89
CA GLN A 315 -5.44 68.83 -199.26
C GLN A 315 -5.34 68.44 -200.75
N THR A 316 -6.37 67.80 -201.29
CA THR A 316 -6.40 67.35 -202.69
C THR A 316 -6.49 68.53 -203.66
N LEU A 317 -7.34 69.53 -203.36
CA LEU A 317 -7.41 70.78 -204.12
C LEU A 317 -6.06 71.52 -204.16
N LYS A 318 -5.37 71.60 -203.01
CA LYS A 318 -4.06 72.26 -202.87
C LYS A 318 -2.98 71.60 -203.75
N ARG A 319 -2.98 70.28 -203.87
CA ARG A 319 -2.06 69.53 -204.76
C ARG A 319 -2.30 69.84 -206.24
N ASN A 320 -3.56 69.97 -206.66
CA ASN A 320 -3.90 70.31 -208.05
C ASN A 320 -3.43 71.74 -208.42
N MET A 321 -3.67 72.71 -207.53
CA MET A 321 -3.18 74.09 -207.69
C MET A 321 -1.65 74.15 -207.87
N SER A 322 -0.91 73.30 -207.14
CA SER A 322 0.55 73.26 -207.17
C SER A 322 1.12 72.69 -208.48
N LYS A 323 0.40 71.78 -209.18
CA LYS A 323 0.83 71.27 -210.49
C LYS A 323 0.78 72.35 -211.57
N VAL A 324 -0.37 73.04 -211.70
CA VAL A 324 -0.59 74.06 -212.73
C VAL A 324 0.46 75.18 -212.67
N ALA A 325 0.93 75.53 -211.47
CA ALA A 325 1.99 76.52 -211.27
C ALA A 325 3.39 76.07 -211.75
N VAL A 326 3.66 74.76 -211.78
CA VAL A 326 4.92 74.19 -212.31
C VAL A 326 4.88 74.11 -213.83
N ASP A 327 3.77 73.66 -214.41
CA ASP A 327 3.63 73.50 -215.86
C ASP A 327 3.80 74.85 -216.59
N LEU A 328 3.23 75.93 -216.05
CA LEU A 328 3.38 77.31 -216.56
C LEU A 328 4.85 77.81 -216.54
N LYS A 329 5.69 77.29 -215.63
CA LYS A 329 7.09 77.68 -215.50
C LYS A 329 7.97 77.00 -216.55
N ASN A 330 7.63 75.76 -216.94
CA ASN A 330 8.43 74.95 -217.86
C ASN A 330 8.37 75.48 -219.31
N GLU A 331 7.21 75.93 -219.79
CA GLU A 331 7.11 76.51 -221.14
C GLU A 331 7.92 77.82 -221.29
N ARG A 332 8.04 78.62 -220.22
CA ARG A 332 8.86 79.85 -220.24
C ARG A 332 10.36 79.58 -220.37
N LEU A 333 10.84 78.41 -219.94
CA LEU A 333 12.24 78.02 -220.08
C LEU A 333 12.58 77.59 -221.52
N LYS A 334 11.67 76.89 -222.21
CA LYS A 334 11.88 76.45 -223.60
C LYS A 334 12.13 77.60 -224.57
N TYR A 335 11.45 78.72 -224.38
CA TYR A 335 11.53 79.87 -225.29
C TYR A 335 12.92 80.54 -225.24
N LYS A 336 13.49 80.71 -224.04
CA LYS A 336 14.78 81.36 -223.84
C LYS A 336 15.96 80.52 -224.34
N THR A 337 15.89 79.20 -224.17
CA THR A 337 16.93 78.27 -224.63
C THR A 337 17.03 78.12 -226.15
N LEU A 338 16.09 78.68 -226.92
CA LEU A 338 16.12 78.68 -228.38
C LEU A 338 16.75 79.97 -228.96
N GLU A 339 16.78 81.05 -228.17
CA GLU A 339 17.38 82.34 -228.52
C GLU A 339 18.91 82.29 -228.36
N GLU A 340 19.38 81.71 -227.25
CA GLU A 340 20.80 81.53 -226.90
C GLU A 340 21.58 80.66 -227.92
N GLN A 341 20.90 79.78 -228.68
CA GLN A 341 21.53 78.91 -229.70
C GLN A 341 21.85 79.61 -231.03
N TYR A 342 21.37 80.84 -231.26
CA TYR A 342 21.65 81.59 -232.48
C TYR A 342 23.05 82.23 -232.43
N ASP A 343 23.38 82.87 -231.30
CA ASP A 343 24.63 83.64 -231.15
C ASP A 343 25.88 82.73 -231.07
N GLU A 344 25.75 81.50 -230.56
CA GLU A 344 26.83 80.50 -230.57
C GLU A 344 27.38 80.20 -231.98
N LYS A 345 26.57 80.36 -233.04
CA LYS A 345 27.00 80.09 -234.41
C LYS A 345 27.86 81.18 -235.04
N VAL A 346 27.88 82.38 -234.49
CA VAL A 346 28.72 83.48 -235.00
C VAL A 346 30.13 83.39 -234.43
N ASN A 347 30.26 83.22 -233.11
CA ASN A 347 31.56 83.27 -232.43
C ASN A 347 32.45 82.04 -232.67
N PHE A 348 31.87 80.88 -232.99
CA PHE A 348 32.60 79.63 -233.25
C PHE A 348 33.61 79.71 -234.42
N CYS A 349 33.48 80.69 -235.31
CA CYS A 349 34.38 80.86 -236.45
C CYS A 349 35.68 81.63 -236.14
N GLN A 350 35.81 82.24 -234.94
CA GLN A 350 36.88 83.23 -234.71
C GLN A 350 38.00 82.77 -233.75
N GLU A 351 37.71 81.97 -232.73
CA GLU A 351 38.76 81.42 -231.82
C GLU A 351 39.47 80.16 -232.35
N PHE A 352 39.05 79.62 -233.50
CA PHE A 352 39.80 78.58 -234.23
C PHE A 352 41.14 79.10 -234.81
N SER A 353 41.37 80.42 -234.78
CA SER A 353 42.66 81.05 -235.07
C SER A 353 43.58 81.06 -233.85
N ASP A 354 43.16 81.68 -232.75
CA ASP A 354 44.14 82.15 -231.76
C ASP A 354 44.43 81.11 -230.66
N ASN A 355 43.69 79.99 -230.62
CA ASN A 355 44.14 78.76 -229.95
C ASN A 355 45.00 77.83 -230.84
N LEU A 356 45.40 78.27 -232.05
CA LEU A 356 46.56 77.70 -232.77
C LEU A 356 47.89 78.25 -232.20
N VAL A 357 47.84 79.36 -231.45
CA VAL A 357 48.92 79.85 -230.56
C VAL A 357 48.36 80.11 -229.15
N LYS A 358 47.73 79.09 -228.56
CA LYS A 358 48.43 78.08 -227.73
C LYS A 358 48.76 78.57 -226.34
N LEU A 359 48.54 77.67 -225.40
CA LEU A 359 49.63 76.88 -224.83
C LEU A 359 49.25 75.40 -225.10
N ASN A 360 50.07 74.47 -225.61
CA ASN A 360 51.53 74.25 -225.64
C ASN A 360 52.16 74.01 -224.26
N GLU A 361 51.61 74.65 -223.23
CA GLU A 361 51.72 74.28 -221.82
C GLU A 361 50.34 74.50 -221.15
N GLU A 362 49.25 73.99 -221.74
CA GLU A 362 48.75 72.63 -221.46
C GLU A 362 48.19 72.43 -220.04
N LEU A 363 47.06 71.73 -219.97
CA LEU A 363 46.91 70.73 -218.93
C LEU A 363 47.86 69.58 -219.29
N GLU A 364 49.04 69.57 -218.69
CA GLU A 364 49.56 68.46 -217.89
C GLU A 364 50.42 69.08 -216.78
N MET A 365 50.12 68.95 -215.48
CA MET A 365 49.24 67.97 -214.79
C MET A 365 49.03 68.34 -213.30
N ILE A 366 49.79 69.31 -212.78
CA ILE A 366 50.59 69.07 -211.56
C ILE A 366 52.05 68.72 -211.90
N ARG A 367 52.43 68.76 -213.19
CA ARG A 367 53.82 68.92 -213.63
C ARG A 367 54.09 70.33 -214.21
N ASN A 368 53.19 70.85 -215.03
CA ASN A 368 52.85 72.28 -215.12
C ASN A 368 51.51 72.50 -214.38
N SER A 369 51.22 73.61 -213.69
CA SER A 369 52.08 74.66 -213.14
C SER A 369 51.46 75.21 -211.83
N ALA A 370 52.23 75.85 -210.94
CA ALA A 370 51.75 76.32 -209.62
C ALA A 370 51.89 77.84 -209.42
N MET A 371 50.95 78.47 -208.69
CA MET A 371 51.09 79.73 -207.93
C MET A 371 50.18 79.66 -206.68
N THR A 372 50.44 80.15 -205.46
CA THR A 372 51.30 81.24 -204.88
C THR A 372 50.50 82.52 -204.52
N SER A 373 50.94 83.23 -203.47
CA SER A 373 50.40 84.49 -202.88
C SER A 373 49.32 84.28 -201.81
N GLU A 374 49.63 84.05 -200.53
CA GLU A 374 50.79 84.50 -199.72
C GLU A 374 50.79 86.01 -199.35
N GLN A 375 49.62 86.56 -199.01
CA GLN A 375 49.56 87.85 -198.28
C GLN A 375 48.48 87.93 -197.17
N ARG A 376 47.99 86.79 -196.68
CA ARG A 376 47.13 86.71 -195.47
C ARG A 376 47.60 85.73 -194.39
N THR A 377 48.56 84.85 -194.71
CA THR A 377 49.20 83.86 -193.84
C THR A 377 50.23 84.44 -192.85
N LYS A 378 49.91 85.58 -192.20
CA LYS A 378 50.77 86.20 -191.16
C LYS A 378 50.04 86.80 -189.96
N SER A 379 48.70 86.73 -189.90
CA SER A 379 47.91 87.49 -188.91
C SER A 379 47.24 86.69 -187.79
N MET A 380 46.98 85.39 -187.95
CA MET A 380 46.18 84.62 -186.95
C MET A 380 46.84 83.35 -186.39
N GLU A 381 47.89 82.80 -187.01
CA GLU A 381 48.72 81.76 -186.35
C GLU A 381 49.38 82.31 -185.07
N ASN A 382 49.75 83.60 -185.06
CA ASN A 382 50.28 84.29 -183.88
C ASN A 382 49.28 84.40 -182.71
N MET A 383 47.97 84.23 -182.94
CA MET A 383 46.96 84.31 -181.89
C MET A 383 46.78 82.97 -181.14
N ILE A 384 47.03 81.85 -181.82
CA ILE A 384 46.92 80.50 -181.25
C ILE A 384 48.04 80.25 -180.22
N ILE A 385 49.26 80.72 -180.51
CA ILE A 385 50.46 80.42 -179.74
C ILE A 385 50.53 81.15 -178.37
N GLN A 386 49.76 82.23 -178.17
CA GLN A 386 49.83 83.03 -176.93
C GLN A 386 48.90 82.55 -175.80
N GLU A 387 47.71 82.02 -176.12
CA GLU A 387 46.78 81.49 -175.10
C GLU A 387 47.27 80.18 -174.48
N GLU A 388 47.81 79.25 -175.29
CA GLU A 388 48.29 77.95 -174.80
C GLU A 388 49.47 78.07 -173.81
N ALA A 389 50.27 79.15 -173.92
CA ALA A 389 51.32 79.46 -172.95
C ALA A 389 50.76 79.94 -171.60
N ALA A 390 49.73 80.80 -171.62
CA ALA A 390 49.08 81.32 -170.41
C ALA A 390 48.35 80.21 -169.62
N TYR A 391 47.77 79.24 -170.31
CA TYR A 391 47.09 78.08 -169.73
C TYR A 391 48.02 77.22 -168.86
N ASN A 392 49.23 76.92 -169.35
CA ASN A 392 50.15 76.00 -168.69
C ASN A 392 50.87 76.61 -167.48
N GLN A 393 51.22 77.90 -167.52
CA GLN A 393 51.88 78.56 -166.38
C GLN A 393 50.98 78.58 -165.13
N LYS A 394 49.67 78.79 -165.31
CA LYS A 394 48.68 78.84 -164.23
C LYS A 394 48.48 77.53 -163.49
N LEU A 395 48.70 76.38 -164.13
CA LEU A 395 48.52 75.06 -163.51
C LEU A 395 49.64 74.71 -162.53
N LEU A 396 50.90 75.05 -162.83
CA LEU A 396 52.06 74.68 -162.03
C LEU A 396 52.19 75.47 -160.71
N ASP A 397 51.78 76.75 -160.71
CA ASP A 397 51.74 77.55 -159.48
C ASP A 397 50.70 77.02 -158.48
N ILE A 398 49.60 76.44 -158.97
CA ILE A 398 48.52 75.87 -158.14
C ILE A 398 49.02 74.64 -157.37
N GLU A 399 49.71 73.68 -158.01
CA GLU A 399 50.13 72.45 -157.33
C GLU A 399 51.17 72.68 -156.22
N LYS A 400 52.17 73.54 -156.46
CA LYS A 400 53.21 73.81 -155.44
C LYS A 400 52.69 74.57 -154.24
N ILE A 401 51.87 75.60 -154.47
CA ILE A 401 51.26 76.38 -153.37
C ILE A 401 50.32 75.48 -152.57
N ASN A 402 49.49 74.66 -153.23
CA ASN A 402 48.63 73.70 -152.54
C ASN A 402 49.41 72.71 -151.67
N GLY A 403 50.61 72.27 -152.06
CA GLY A 403 51.39 71.28 -151.30
C GLY A 403 51.85 71.73 -149.90
N GLU A 404 52.34 72.97 -149.79
CA GLU A 404 52.81 73.52 -148.50
C GLU A 404 51.71 74.24 -147.72
N ILE A 405 50.73 74.83 -148.41
CA ILE A 405 49.49 75.26 -147.76
C ILE A 405 48.83 74.03 -147.13
N PHE A 406 48.51 72.96 -147.87
CA PHE A 406 47.71 71.85 -147.32
C PHE A 406 48.25 71.25 -146.01
N ARG A 407 49.58 71.16 -145.82
CA ARG A 407 50.16 70.67 -144.55
C ARG A 407 50.12 71.68 -143.41
N SER A 408 50.46 72.95 -143.67
CA SER A 408 50.43 74.00 -142.65
C SER A 408 48.99 74.40 -142.30
N GLU A 409 48.15 74.50 -143.32
CA GLU A 409 46.73 74.75 -143.25
C GLU A 409 45.96 73.59 -142.63
N GLN A 410 46.37 72.31 -142.72
CA GLN A 410 45.69 71.23 -141.98
C GLN A 410 45.93 71.35 -140.47
N LEU A 411 47.18 71.52 -140.02
CA LEU A 411 47.48 71.71 -138.59
C LEU A 411 46.88 73.01 -138.05
N LEU A 412 46.83 74.07 -138.87
CA LEU A 412 46.13 75.29 -138.52
C LEU A 412 44.61 75.09 -138.52
N LYS A 413 44.02 74.37 -139.49
CA LYS A 413 42.59 74.03 -139.54
C LYS A 413 42.17 73.21 -138.36
N ASP A 414 42.95 72.25 -137.87
CA ASP A 414 42.56 71.43 -136.73
C ASP A 414 42.50 72.27 -135.44
N GLN A 415 43.48 73.15 -135.20
CA GLN A 415 43.47 74.06 -134.05
C GLN A 415 42.44 75.20 -134.19
N VAL A 416 42.31 75.78 -135.39
CA VAL A 416 41.29 76.79 -135.70
C VAL A 416 39.89 76.18 -135.69
N ALA A 417 39.70 74.90 -136.01
CA ALA A 417 38.41 74.22 -135.88
C ALA A 417 38.07 73.95 -134.41
N ILE A 418 39.03 73.61 -133.55
CA ILE A 418 38.77 73.50 -132.10
C ILE A 418 38.42 74.88 -131.51
N ALA A 419 39.20 75.91 -131.82
CA ALA A 419 38.93 77.28 -131.39
C ALA A 419 37.60 77.82 -131.95
N SER A 420 37.35 77.61 -133.25
CA SER A 420 36.13 78.04 -133.93
C SER A 420 34.91 77.25 -133.47
N ASN A 421 35.01 75.95 -133.17
CA ASN A 421 33.89 75.20 -132.59
C ASN A 421 33.54 75.71 -131.19
N LEU A 422 34.53 76.01 -130.33
CA LEU A 422 34.27 76.61 -129.02
C LEU A 422 33.74 78.05 -129.14
N GLU A 423 34.26 78.84 -130.08
CA GLU A 423 33.74 80.18 -130.38
C GLU A 423 32.34 80.12 -131.01
N ILE A 424 32.01 79.09 -131.79
CA ILE A 424 30.67 78.83 -132.34
C ILE A 424 29.74 78.33 -131.23
N GLU A 425 30.16 77.48 -130.29
CA GLU A 425 29.35 77.11 -129.13
C GLU A 425 29.09 78.31 -128.21
N ILE A 426 30.10 79.16 -127.96
CA ILE A 426 29.94 80.40 -127.21
C ILE A 426 29.05 81.39 -127.97
N ASN A 427 29.23 81.57 -129.28
CA ASN A 427 28.38 82.45 -130.08
C ASN A 427 26.99 81.88 -130.33
N LEU A 428 26.77 80.57 -130.35
CA LEU A 428 25.45 79.94 -130.36
C LEU A 428 24.80 80.03 -128.98
N SER A 429 25.56 79.92 -127.89
CA SER A 429 25.07 80.19 -126.52
C SER A 429 24.67 81.66 -126.37
N VAL A 430 25.49 82.60 -126.84
CA VAL A 430 25.19 84.04 -126.82
C VAL A 430 24.07 84.40 -127.81
N CYS A 431 24.03 83.83 -129.02
CA CYS A 431 22.91 84.02 -129.95
C CYS A 431 21.63 83.40 -129.42
N THR A 432 21.61 82.16 -128.93
CA THR A 432 20.40 81.58 -128.32
C THR A 432 19.97 82.36 -127.08
N SER A 433 20.88 82.80 -126.22
CA SER A 433 20.56 83.67 -125.07
C SER A 433 20.04 85.05 -125.52
N ASN A 434 20.55 85.61 -126.63
CA ASN A 434 20.07 86.86 -127.22
C ASN A 434 18.80 86.69 -128.08
N GLN A 435 18.55 85.50 -128.60
CA GLN A 435 17.37 85.10 -129.39
C GLN A 435 16.23 84.72 -128.44
N LEU A 436 16.54 84.17 -127.27
CA LEU A 436 15.67 84.07 -126.10
C LEU A 436 15.38 85.45 -125.51
N ARG A 437 16.37 86.36 -125.36
CA ARG A 437 16.08 87.77 -125.00
C ARG A 437 15.26 88.49 -126.06
N LYS A 438 15.48 88.26 -127.35
CA LYS A 438 14.62 88.74 -128.45
C LYS A 438 13.23 88.08 -128.42
N HIS A 439 13.11 86.80 -128.08
CA HIS A 439 11.81 86.14 -127.89
C HIS A 439 11.08 86.65 -126.66
N ILE A 440 11.77 86.95 -125.55
CA ILE A 440 11.21 87.56 -124.35
C ILE A 440 10.79 89.00 -124.63
N ASN A 441 11.58 89.79 -125.36
CA ASN A 441 11.15 91.13 -125.79
C ASN A 441 10.09 91.10 -126.89
N SER A 442 10.07 90.09 -127.76
CA SER A 442 8.98 89.86 -128.71
C SER A 442 7.73 89.44 -127.99
N LYS A 443 7.81 88.58 -126.96
CA LYS A 443 6.67 88.14 -126.15
C LYS A 443 6.23 89.19 -125.15
N ARG A 444 7.10 90.10 -124.72
CA ARG A 444 6.71 91.36 -124.05
C ARG A 444 5.99 92.29 -125.02
N LYS A 445 6.51 92.51 -126.22
CA LYS A 445 5.79 93.27 -127.27
C LYS A 445 4.48 92.61 -127.70
N ASP A 446 4.41 91.28 -127.74
CA ASP A 446 3.17 90.54 -128.01
C ASP A 446 2.25 90.58 -126.80
N LEU A 447 2.76 90.62 -125.56
CA LEU A 447 1.98 90.81 -124.34
C LEU A 447 1.48 92.25 -124.20
N ASP A 448 2.22 93.24 -124.69
CA ASP A 448 1.81 94.65 -124.74
C ASP A 448 0.88 94.90 -125.94
N LYS A 449 1.04 94.20 -127.07
CA LYS A 449 -0.02 94.07 -128.10
C LYS A 449 -1.25 93.37 -127.52
N ILE A 450 -1.08 92.33 -126.72
CA ILE A 450 -2.20 91.65 -126.03
C ILE A 450 -2.80 92.58 -124.99
N LYS A 451 -2.07 93.50 -124.34
CA LYS A 451 -2.68 94.57 -123.53
C LYS A 451 -3.44 95.58 -124.38
N VAL A 452 -2.93 95.96 -125.55
CA VAL A 452 -3.68 96.84 -126.48
C VAL A 452 -4.92 96.14 -127.01
N VAL A 453 -4.81 94.87 -127.41
CA VAL A 453 -5.93 94.01 -127.82
C VAL A 453 -6.83 93.66 -126.64
N VAL A 454 -6.34 93.63 -125.40
CA VAL A 454 -7.17 93.48 -124.19
C VAL A 454 -7.86 94.79 -123.86
N TYR A 455 -7.25 95.96 -124.01
CA TYR A 455 -7.95 97.25 -123.92
C TYR A 455 -8.95 97.46 -125.07
N GLU A 456 -8.66 96.93 -126.26
CA GLU A 456 -9.57 96.94 -127.41
C GLU A 456 -10.69 95.89 -127.25
N MET A 457 -10.40 94.74 -126.64
CA MET A 457 -11.40 93.73 -126.24
C MET A 457 -12.18 94.18 -125.02
N GLU A 458 -11.61 94.94 -124.09
CA GLU A 458 -12.28 95.56 -122.94
C GLU A 458 -13.19 96.68 -123.42
N TYR A 459 -12.73 97.51 -124.37
CA TYR A 459 -13.59 98.48 -125.05
C TYR A 459 -14.71 97.82 -125.86
N ARG A 460 -14.41 96.70 -126.54
CA ARG A 460 -15.44 95.88 -127.22
C ARG A 460 -16.28 95.05 -126.25
N ILE A 461 -15.83 94.81 -125.02
CA ILE A 461 -16.60 94.23 -123.92
C ILE A 461 -17.51 95.31 -123.36
N ASP A 462 -17.07 96.53 -123.08
CA ASP A 462 -17.95 97.68 -122.78
C ASP A 462 -19.01 97.89 -123.89
N GLU A 463 -18.60 97.78 -125.17
CA GLU A 463 -19.51 97.86 -126.31
C GLU A 463 -20.48 96.66 -126.36
N CYS A 464 -20.01 95.46 -126.06
CA CYS A 464 -20.82 94.24 -125.96
C CYS A 464 -21.62 94.14 -124.65
N GLU A 465 -21.28 94.88 -123.60
CA GLU A 465 -21.96 94.95 -122.30
C GLU A 465 -23.05 96.00 -122.35
N ARG A 466 -22.84 97.11 -123.09
CA ARG A 466 -23.95 97.94 -123.56
C ARG A 466 -24.95 97.14 -124.41
N LYS A 467 -24.46 96.36 -125.38
CA LYS A 467 -25.34 95.49 -126.21
C LYS A 467 -25.94 94.33 -125.42
N LEU A 468 -25.26 93.81 -124.39
CA LEU A 468 -25.80 92.80 -123.48
C LEU A 468 -26.80 93.39 -122.49
N LEU A 469 -26.70 94.67 -122.12
CA LEU A 469 -27.74 95.37 -121.36
C LEU A 469 -28.96 95.65 -122.24
N GLU A 470 -28.78 96.01 -123.51
CA GLU A 470 -29.86 96.07 -124.51
C GLU A 470 -30.47 94.68 -124.80
N MET A 471 -29.69 93.60 -124.68
CA MET A 471 -30.18 92.22 -124.82
C MET A 471 -30.68 91.61 -123.49
N ALA A 472 -30.36 92.16 -122.31
CA ALA A 472 -30.71 91.55 -121.02
C ALA A 472 -32.19 91.66 -120.66
N GLU A 473 -32.93 92.55 -121.33
CA GLU A 473 -34.40 92.57 -121.30
C GLU A 473 -35.01 91.49 -122.22
N ALA A 474 -34.20 90.76 -123.00
CA ALA A 474 -34.60 89.68 -123.89
C ALA A 474 -33.90 88.34 -123.53
N GLN A 475 -34.70 87.34 -123.15
CA GLN A 475 -34.29 85.95 -122.85
C GLN A 475 -33.57 85.72 -121.50
N LYS A 476 -34.38 85.40 -120.48
CA LYS A 476 -33.97 84.35 -119.53
C LYS A 476 -34.05 83.00 -120.25
N GLN A 477 -32.99 82.21 -120.20
CA GLN A 477 -33.01 80.78 -120.55
C GLN A 477 -32.12 79.98 -119.60
N GLU A 478 -32.32 78.67 -119.58
CA GLU A 478 -32.00 77.82 -118.42
C GLU A 478 -30.53 77.34 -118.36
N VAL A 479 -30.05 77.13 -117.13
CA VAL A 479 -28.80 76.39 -116.87
C VAL A 479 -29.13 74.89 -116.94
N PRO A 480 -28.35 74.06 -117.66
CA PRO A 480 -28.73 72.66 -117.92
C PRO A 480 -28.80 71.80 -116.65
N GLU A 481 -29.94 71.11 -116.48
CA GLU A 481 -30.28 70.31 -115.30
C GLU A 481 -29.24 69.22 -114.96
N GLU A 482 -28.55 68.68 -115.97
CA GLU A 482 -27.58 67.57 -115.81
C GLU A 482 -26.47 67.86 -114.79
N ILE A 483 -26.06 69.13 -114.65
CA ILE A 483 -25.03 69.54 -113.69
C ILE A 483 -25.60 69.59 -112.28
N GLN A 484 -26.83 70.09 -112.13
CA GLN A 484 -27.51 70.20 -110.83
C GLN A 484 -27.84 68.81 -110.26
N ILE A 485 -28.25 67.86 -111.11
CA ILE A 485 -28.50 66.46 -110.74
C ILE A 485 -27.20 65.80 -110.22
N LYS A 486 -26.08 65.98 -110.94
CA LYS A 486 -24.77 65.43 -110.52
C LYS A 486 -24.28 65.97 -109.18
N ILE A 487 -24.54 67.24 -108.87
CA ILE A 487 -24.23 67.80 -107.54
C ILE A 487 -25.05 67.10 -106.46
N GLN A 488 -26.38 66.98 -106.65
CA GLN A 488 -27.25 66.30 -105.67
C GLN A 488 -26.88 64.82 -105.45
N ASP A 489 -26.46 64.09 -106.48
CA ASP A 489 -26.07 62.68 -106.33
C ASP A 489 -24.71 62.51 -105.61
N LEU A 490 -23.76 63.43 -105.83
CA LEU A 490 -22.53 63.49 -105.06
C LEU A 490 -22.79 63.87 -103.59
N GLU A 491 -23.73 64.78 -103.33
CA GLU A 491 -24.16 65.12 -101.96
C GLU A 491 -24.83 63.93 -101.25
N LYS A 492 -25.72 63.19 -101.93
CA LYS A 492 -26.33 61.95 -101.40
C LYS A 492 -25.25 60.92 -101.06
N SER A 493 -24.33 60.63 -101.98
CA SER A 493 -23.22 59.70 -101.75
C SER A 493 -22.35 60.15 -100.55
N LEU A 494 -22.06 61.44 -100.43
CA LEU A 494 -21.35 62.00 -99.29
C LEU A 494 -22.12 61.84 -97.97
N THR A 495 -23.46 61.94 -97.97
CA THR A 495 -24.27 61.65 -96.77
C THR A 495 -24.26 60.17 -96.39
N GLU A 496 -24.42 59.24 -97.35
CA GLU A 496 -24.37 57.80 -97.06
C GLU A 496 -22.98 57.37 -96.53
N HIS A 497 -21.90 57.91 -97.09
CA HIS A 497 -20.55 57.69 -96.56
C HIS A 497 -20.34 58.26 -95.14
N LYS A 498 -20.94 59.40 -94.81
CA LYS A 498 -20.92 59.96 -93.44
C LYS A 498 -21.68 59.09 -92.44
N GLU A 499 -22.83 58.53 -92.84
CA GLU A 499 -23.60 57.60 -92.00
C GLU A 499 -22.84 56.30 -91.73
N VAL A 500 -22.21 55.72 -92.77
CA VAL A 500 -21.35 54.53 -92.62
C VAL A 500 -20.16 54.83 -91.70
N HIS A 501 -19.50 55.98 -91.87
CA HIS A 501 -18.41 56.40 -90.99
C HIS A 501 -18.86 56.56 -89.53
N HIS A 502 -20.01 57.19 -89.28
CA HIS A 502 -20.57 57.35 -87.93
C HIS A 502 -20.90 55.99 -87.29
N SER A 503 -21.51 55.07 -88.06
CA SER A 503 -21.78 53.69 -87.63
C SER A 503 -20.52 52.93 -87.23
N LEU A 504 -19.43 53.08 -87.98
CA LEU A 504 -18.12 52.48 -87.65
C LEU A 504 -17.50 53.13 -86.42
N GLN A 505 -17.56 54.46 -86.28
CA GLN A 505 -17.06 55.18 -85.10
C GLN A 505 -17.78 54.72 -83.82
N CYS A 506 -19.11 54.59 -83.85
CA CYS A 506 -19.88 54.04 -82.73
C CYS A 506 -19.55 52.58 -82.40
N GLN A 507 -19.03 51.78 -83.34
CA GLN A 507 -18.54 50.42 -83.07
C GLN A 507 -17.15 50.45 -82.42
N VAL A 508 -16.24 51.30 -82.91
CA VAL A 508 -14.91 51.53 -82.33
C VAL A 508 -15.01 52.00 -80.88
N ASP A 509 -15.91 52.95 -80.56
CA ASP A 509 -16.04 53.47 -79.19
C ASP A 509 -16.70 52.47 -78.22
N ARG A 510 -17.56 51.56 -78.71
CA ARG A 510 -18.03 50.41 -77.91
C ARG A 510 -16.90 49.45 -77.59
N LEU A 511 -16.08 49.08 -78.57
CA LEU A 511 -14.92 48.22 -78.37
C LEU A 511 -13.90 48.84 -77.41
N ARG A 512 -13.73 50.17 -77.44
CA ARG A 512 -12.90 50.91 -76.46
C ARG A 512 -13.44 50.79 -75.03
N GLU A 513 -14.74 50.97 -74.78
CA GLU A 513 -15.29 50.83 -73.43
C GLU A 513 -15.37 49.36 -72.96
N ASP A 514 -15.60 48.40 -73.87
CA ASP A 514 -15.45 46.97 -73.57
C ASP A 514 -14.01 46.63 -73.16
N MET A 515 -13.01 47.15 -73.88
CA MET A 515 -11.58 46.99 -73.55
C MET A 515 -11.23 47.68 -72.22
N ARG A 516 -11.83 48.84 -71.93
CA ARG A 516 -11.67 49.56 -70.65
C ARG A 516 -12.27 48.77 -69.48
N ARG A 517 -13.48 48.24 -69.64
CA ARG A 517 -14.14 47.38 -68.64
C ARG A 517 -13.34 46.10 -68.39
N LEU A 518 -12.88 45.42 -69.43
CA LEU A 518 -12.02 44.25 -69.31
C LEU A 518 -10.70 44.57 -68.59
N SER A 519 -10.09 45.74 -68.87
CA SER A 519 -8.88 46.17 -68.18
C SER A 519 -9.09 46.36 -66.67
N VAL A 520 -10.23 46.95 -66.27
CA VAL A 520 -10.61 47.13 -64.85
C VAL A 520 -10.86 45.79 -64.15
N VAL A 521 -11.52 44.84 -64.82
CA VAL A 521 -11.71 43.48 -64.29
C VAL A 521 -10.36 42.77 -64.13
N ILE A 522 -9.47 42.86 -65.12
CA ILE A 522 -8.12 42.29 -65.06
C ILE A 522 -7.28 42.90 -63.93
N THR A 523 -7.45 44.17 -63.58
CA THR A 523 -6.78 44.75 -62.39
C THR A 523 -7.37 44.22 -61.08
N ALA A 524 -8.69 44.12 -60.95
CA ALA A 524 -9.33 43.56 -59.76
C ALA A 524 -8.99 42.06 -59.57
N ASP A 525 -8.99 41.27 -60.63
CA ASP A 525 -8.60 39.86 -60.60
C ASP A 525 -7.12 39.69 -60.19
N LYS A 526 -6.23 40.61 -60.58
CA LYS A 526 -4.83 40.62 -60.13
C LYS A 526 -4.71 40.90 -58.63
N GLU A 527 -5.40 41.92 -58.11
CA GLU A 527 -5.44 42.23 -56.68
C GLU A 527 -5.98 41.04 -55.86
N VAL A 528 -7.02 40.37 -56.37
CA VAL A 528 -7.58 39.16 -55.75
C VAL A 528 -6.55 38.02 -55.77
N LEU A 529 -5.90 37.76 -56.91
CA LEU A 529 -4.86 36.73 -57.06
C LEU A 529 -3.66 36.98 -56.15
N GLU A 530 -3.21 38.23 -56.00
CA GLU A 530 -2.13 38.61 -55.10
C GLU A 530 -2.54 38.38 -53.64
N SER A 531 -3.76 38.79 -53.24
CA SER A 531 -4.29 38.50 -51.91
C SER A 531 -4.51 37.00 -51.62
N LEU A 532 -4.69 36.18 -52.65
CA LEU A 532 -4.81 34.71 -52.54
C LEU A 532 -3.44 34.05 -52.46
N ARG A 533 -2.46 34.59 -53.19
CA ARG A 533 -1.05 34.20 -53.09
C ARG A 533 -0.52 34.44 -51.68
N ASP A 534 -0.73 35.62 -51.11
CA ASP A 534 -0.37 35.93 -49.73
C ASP A 534 -0.98 34.95 -48.72
N LYS A 535 -2.26 34.59 -48.92
CA LYS A 535 -2.95 33.60 -48.07
C LYS A 535 -2.35 32.19 -48.22
N CYS A 536 -1.95 31.80 -49.43
CA CYS A 536 -1.24 30.54 -49.67
C CYS A 536 0.15 30.52 -49.03
N GLU A 537 0.95 31.57 -49.21
CA GLU A 537 2.30 31.67 -48.66
C GLU A 537 2.29 31.73 -47.12
N ASN A 538 1.32 32.44 -46.51
CA ASN A 538 1.06 32.38 -45.06
C ASN A 538 0.61 30.97 -44.60
N SER A 539 -0.28 30.30 -45.35
CA SER A 539 -0.73 28.94 -45.00
C SER A 539 0.40 27.92 -45.07
N GLN A 540 1.29 28.05 -46.06
CA GLN A 540 2.49 27.23 -46.20
C GLN A 540 3.46 27.48 -45.03
N LEU A 541 3.66 28.74 -44.63
CA LEU A 541 4.50 29.10 -43.48
C LEU A 541 3.95 28.52 -42.17
N ILE A 542 2.63 28.58 -41.95
CA ILE A 542 1.97 27.93 -40.80
C ILE A 542 2.18 26.41 -40.84
N TYR A 543 1.98 25.76 -41.99
CA TYR A 543 2.22 24.33 -42.16
C TYR A 543 3.67 23.93 -41.83
N ASP A 544 4.67 24.67 -42.31
CA ASP A 544 6.08 24.38 -42.02
C ASP A 544 6.47 24.68 -40.56
N ILE A 545 5.80 25.62 -39.88
CA ILE A 545 5.93 25.79 -38.42
C ILE A 545 5.31 24.60 -37.69
N SER A 546 4.08 24.19 -38.02
CA SER A 546 3.44 23.02 -37.41
C SER A 546 4.24 21.73 -37.64
N LYS A 547 4.83 21.55 -38.83
CA LYS A 547 5.74 20.43 -39.16
C LYS A 547 6.99 20.43 -38.27
N LYS A 548 7.60 21.59 -38.01
CA LYS A 548 8.73 21.75 -37.06
C LYS A 548 8.29 21.48 -35.61
N GLN A 549 7.11 21.92 -35.21
CA GLN A 549 6.55 21.63 -33.88
C GLN A 549 6.29 20.14 -33.68
N ILE A 550 5.73 19.45 -34.67
CA ILE A 550 5.51 17.99 -34.65
C ILE A 550 6.85 17.25 -34.55
N ALA A 551 7.86 17.63 -35.33
CA ALA A 551 9.20 17.01 -35.24
C ALA A 551 9.85 17.23 -33.86
N SER A 552 9.69 18.41 -33.26
CA SER A 552 10.16 18.70 -31.89
C SER A 552 9.43 17.86 -30.84
N ALA A 553 8.11 17.74 -30.94
CA ALA A 553 7.30 16.90 -30.06
C ALA A 553 7.64 15.40 -30.19
N GLN A 554 7.89 14.92 -31.41
CA GLN A 554 8.36 13.55 -31.66
C GLN A 554 9.73 13.29 -31.02
N LYS A 555 10.69 14.22 -31.14
CA LYS A 555 12.01 14.11 -30.49
C LYS A 555 11.87 14.08 -28.96
N SER A 556 11.07 14.99 -28.40
CA SER A 556 10.79 15.02 -26.94
C SER A 556 10.10 13.74 -26.45
N MET A 557 9.17 13.18 -27.22
CA MET A 557 8.54 11.89 -26.92
C MET A 557 9.56 10.73 -26.94
N GLN A 558 10.47 10.69 -27.91
CA GLN A 558 11.55 9.70 -27.99
C GLN A 558 12.51 9.83 -26.80
N GLU A 559 12.91 11.04 -26.43
CA GLU A 559 13.72 11.32 -25.24
C GLU A 559 13.04 10.82 -23.97
N LYS A 560 11.74 11.09 -23.79
CA LYS A 560 10.95 10.60 -22.65
C LYS A 560 10.78 9.09 -22.65
N GLN A 561 10.67 8.44 -23.81
CA GLN A 561 10.62 6.98 -23.93
C GLN A 561 11.98 6.34 -23.56
N VAL A 562 13.10 7.00 -23.88
CA VAL A 562 14.44 6.57 -23.45
C VAL A 562 14.63 6.76 -21.94
N GLU A 563 14.16 7.88 -21.36
CA GLU A 563 14.12 8.07 -19.89
C GLU A 563 13.28 6.98 -19.20
N GLU A 564 12.08 6.69 -19.71
CA GLU A 564 11.19 5.66 -19.16
C GLU A 564 11.86 4.27 -19.20
N ASN A 565 12.51 3.91 -20.31
CA ASN A 565 13.24 2.65 -20.44
C ASN A 565 14.47 2.59 -19.53
N MET A 566 15.20 3.69 -19.35
CA MET A 566 16.30 3.80 -18.39
C MET A 566 15.80 3.62 -16.94
N MET A 567 14.63 4.17 -16.60
CA MET A 567 14.00 3.99 -15.29
C MET A 567 13.51 2.55 -15.09
N LYS A 568 12.91 1.91 -16.11
CA LYS A 568 12.56 0.47 -16.07
C LYS A 568 13.79 -0.42 -15.85
N LEU A 569 14.92 -0.13 -16.50
CA LEU A 569 16.18 -0.85 -16.29
C LEU A 569 16.71 -0.67 -14.85
N ARG A 570 16.64 0.56 -14.31
CA ARG A 570 17.01 0.83 -12.90
C ARG A 570 16.10 0.09 -11.92
N ILE A 571 14.79 0.07 -12.15
CA ILE A 571 13.82 -0.67 -11.33
C ILE A 571 14.13 -2.17 -11.38
N ASN A 572 14.35 -2.76 -12.55
CA ASN A 572 14.69 -4.17 -12.70
C ASN A 572 16.01 -4.52 -11.99
N TYR A 573 17.04 -3.67 -12.10
CA TYR A 573 18.30 -3.84 -11.34
C TYR A 573 18.08 -3.80 -9.81
N ILE A 574 17.24 -2.88 -9.32
CA ILE A 574 16.86 -2.80 -7.91
C ILE A 574 16.05 -4.04 -7.49
N GLU A 575 15.14 -4.55 -8.32
CA GLU A 575 14.39 -5.77 -8.06
C GLU A 575 15.28 -7.02 -8.01
N ILE A 576 16.27 -7.14 -8.91
CA ILE A 576 17.23 -8.25 -8.92
C ILE A 576 18.07 -8.22 -7.64
N ASN A 577 18.54 -7.05 -7.22
CA ASN A 577 19.25 -6.89 -5.96
C ASN A 577 18.34 -7.17 -4.76
N LYS A 578 17.09 -6.67 -4.74
CA LYS A 578 16.11 -6.99 -3.69
C LYS A 578 15.89 -8.50 -3.57
N LYS A 579 15.70 -9.21 -4.69
CA LYS A 579 15.56 -10.69 -4.74
C LYS A 579 16.84 -11.43 -4.34
N LYS A 580 18.02 -10.79 -4.41
CA LYS A 580 19.30 -11.31 -3.89
C LYS A 580 19.40 -11.12 -2.38
N GLU A 581 19.09 -9.94 -1.86
CA GLU A 581 19.05 -9.65 -0.43
C GLU A 581 17.99 -10.50 0.29
N GLU A 582 16.79 -10.66 -0.28
CA GLU A 582 15.75 -11.56 0.23
C GLU A 582 16.24 -13.00 0.36
N LYS A 583 17.02 -13.51 -0.61
CA LYS A 583 17.66 -14.84 -0.53
C LYS A 583 18.76 -14.90 0.53
N GLN A 584 19.53 -13.82 0.73
CA GLN A 584 20.54 -13.77 1.79
C GLN A 584 19.89 -13.76 3.18
N ILE A 585 18.87 -12.92 3.38
CA ILE A 585 18.07 -12.86 4.62
C ILE A 585 17.42 -14.22 4.91
N TYR A 586 16.79 -14.85 3.92
CA TYR A 586 16.23 -16.20 4.06
C TYR A 586 17.29 -17.25 4.45
N ASN A 587 18.47 -17.22 3.83
CA ASN A 587 19.56 -18.14 4.17
C ASN A 587 20.11 -17.89 5.59
N LEU A 588 20.24 -16.62 6.01
CA LEU A 588 20.66 -16.24 7.35
C LEU A 588 19.63 -16.62 8.42
N GLU A 589 18.34 -16.44 8.15
CA GLU A 589 17.26 -16.86 9.04
C GLU A 589 17.16 -18.38 9.16
N LYS A 590 17.29 -19.11 8.04
CA LYS A 590 17.43 -20.57 8.05
C LYS A 590 18.66 -21.03 8.86
N MET A 591 19.80 -20.34 8.73
CA MET A 591 20.99 -20.62 9.53
C MET A 591 20.78 -20.31 11.02
N ARG A 592 20.10 -19.20 11.37
CA ARG A 592 19.70 -18.86 12.74
C ARG A 592 18.85 -19.96 13.36
N LEU A 593 17.79 -20.39 12.66
CA LEU A 593 16.88 -21.44 13.12
C LEU A 593 17.60 -22.79 13.29
N ASN A 594 18.47 -23.18 12.35
CA ASN A 594 19.29 -24.39 12.47
C ASN A 594 20.24 -24.34 13.69
N LEU A 595 20.89 -23.19 13.93
CA LEU A 595 21.77 -23.01 15.10
C LEU A 595 20.97 -22.99 16.41
N GLU A 596 19.80 -22.37 16.43
CA GLU A 596 18.91 -22.34 17.60
C GLU A 596 18.37 -23.74 17.93
N GLN A 597 18.03 -24.53 16.92
CA GLN A 597 17.69 -25.95 17.09
C GLN A 597 18.87 -26.75 17.65
N ALA A 598 20.06 -26.64 17.04
CA ALA A 598 21.26 -27.35 17.51
C ALA A 598 21.64 -26.96 18.96
N MET A 599 21.46 -25.70 19.36
CA MET A 599 21.64 -25.27 20.75
C MET A 599 20.59 -25.87 21.69
N LYS A 600 19.31 -25.95 21.27
CA LYS A 600 18.25 -26.59 22.08
C LYS A 600 18.50 -28.09 22.24
N GLU A 601 18.87 -28.78 21.18
CA GLU A 601 19.25 -30.20 21.20
C GLU A 601 20.46 -30.43 22.13
N ARG A 602 21.52 -29.62 22.00
CA ARG A 602 22.69 -29.71 22.88
C ARG A 602 22.37 -29.38 24.35
N GLN A 603 21.45 -28.45 24.61
CA GLN A 603 21.00 -28.13 25.96
C GLN A 603 20.17 -29.27 26.58
N LEU A 604 19.34 -29.96 25.78
CA LEU A 604 18.64 -31.17 26.21
C LEU A 604 19.61 -32.33 26.50
N GLU A 605 20.63 -32.52 25.65
CA GLU A 605 21.70 -33.50 25.87
C GLU A 605 22.47 -33.23 27.16
N ILE A 606 22.89 -31.97 27.39
CA ILE A 606 23.56 -31.55 28.64
C ILE A 606 22.65 -31.76 29.86
N ASN A 607 21.35 -31.47 29.74
CA ASN A 607 20.38 -31.71 30.82
C ASN A 607 20.20 -33.21 31.12
N SER A 608 20.18 -34.07 30.09
CA SER A 608 20.13 -35.53 30.23
C SER A 608 21.41 -36.06 30.90
N GLN A 609 22.59 -35.64 30.44
CA GLN A 609 23.87 -36.00 31.06
C GLN A 609 23.94 -35.53 32.52
N LYS A 610 23.43 -34.33 32.83
CA LYS A 610 23.32 -33.81 34.20
C LYS A 610 22.39 -34.66 35.07
N GLN A 611 21.26 -35.14 34.55
CA GLN A 611 20.38 -36.08 35.27
C GLN A 611 21.07 -37.42 35.53
N ILE A 612 21.75 -37.99 34.52
CA ILE A 612 22.54 -39.23 34.66
C ILE A 612 23.63 -39.05 35.74
N LEU A 613 24.33 -37.92 35.77
CA LEU A 613 25.33 -37.60 36.79
C LEU A 613 24.71 -37.42 38.19
N LEU A 614 23.51 -36.86 38.31
CA LEU A 614 22.78 -36.77 39.59
C LEU A 614 22.32 -38.15 40.10
N ILE A 615 21.90 -39.04 39.20
CA ILE A 615 21.56 -40.44 39.54
C ILE A 615 22.82 -41.19 40.00
N LYS A 616 23.93 -41.09 39.25
CA LYS A 616 25.23 -41.65 39.65
C LYS A 616 25.72 -41.10 41.00
N LYS A 617 25.56 -39.80 41.25
CA LYS A 617 25.88 -39.20 42.55
C LYS A 617 25.03 -39.83 43.66
N ARG A 618 23.72 -39.98 43.46
CA ARG A 618 22.83 -40.58 44.47
C ARG A 618 23.26 -42.00 44.81
N SER A 619 23.49 -42.85 43.81
CA SER A 619 24.02 -44.21 43.99
C SER A 619 25.35 -44.22 44.74
N LEU A 620 26.27 -43.30 44.46
CA LEU A 620 27.53 -43.19 45.20
C LEU A 620 27.36 -42.69 46.65
N ASP A 621 26.40 -41.80 46.93
CA ASP A 621 26.05 -41.39 48.30
C ASP A 621 25.30 -42.50 49.07
N GLU A 622 24.55 -43.37 48.38
CA GLU A 622 23.93 -44.60 48.92
C GLU A 622 25.01 -45.65 49.24
N ASP A 623 25.92 -45.98 48.33
CA ASP A 623 27.06 -46.89 48.56
C ASP A 623 27.97 -46.39 49.70
N LYS A 624 28.25 -45.09 49.73
CA LYS A 624 28.99 -44.43 50.83
C LYS A 624 28.25 -44.52 52.17
N SER A 625 26.92 -44.54 52.17
CA SER A 625 26.12 -44.72 53.38
C SER A 625 26.09 -46.19 53.84
N ARG A 626 26.02 -47.13 52.90
CA ARG A 626 26.21 -48.56 53.14
C ARG A 626 27.60 -48.86 53.72
N LEU A 627 28.67 -48.37 53.08
CA LEU A 627 30.05 -48.55 53.54
C LEU A 627 30.30 -47.91 54.92
N LYS A 628 29.61 -46.82 55.26
CA LYS A 628 29.59 -46.29 56.64
C LYS A 628 28.93 -47.26 57.62
N GLY A 629 27.83 -47.89 57.24
CA GLY A 629 27.16 -48.94 58.04
C GLY A 629 28.06 -50.17 58.23
N ASP A 630 28.71 -50.65 57.17
CA ASP A 630 29.71 -51.71 57.27
C ASP A 630 30.87 -51.30 58.20
N LEU A 631 31.35 -50.05 58.11
CA LEU A 631 32.40 -49.54 58.99
C LEU A 631 31.97 -49.45 60.45
N THR A 632 30.74 -49.03 60.76
CA THR A 632 30.25 -49.00 62.15
C THR A 632 30.03 -50.41 62.70
N LEU A 633 29.54 -51.36 61.90
CA LEU A 633 29.47 -52.78 62.26
C LEU A 633 30.87 -53.37 62.54
N ARG A 634 31.89 -53.03 61.73
CA ARG A 634 33.28 -53.46 61.99
C ARG A 634 33.87 -52.82 63.24
N ARG A 635 33.61 -51.52 63.49
CA ARG A 635 34.02 -50.85 64.74
C ARG A 635 33.37 -51.49 65.97
N LEU A 636 32.05 -51.70 65.94
CA LEU A 636 31.32 -52.39 67.01
C LEU A 636 31.89 -53.79 67.25
N ARG A 637 32.30 -54.50 66.19
CA ARG A 637 32.94 -55.82 66.33
C ARG A 637 34.34 -55.75 66.94
N VAL A 638 35.13 -54.70 66.64
CA VAL A 638 36.40 -54.44 67.33
C VAL A 638 36.16 -54.11 68.81
N GLU A 639 35.20 -53.25 69.13
CA GLU A 639 34.81 -52.97 70.52
C GLU A 639 34.34 -54.22 71.27
N GLN A 640 33.62 -55.14 70.62
CA GLN A 640 33.24 -56.43 71.20
C GLN A 640 34.46 -57.31 71.51
N TYR A 641 35.51 -57.26 70.69
CA TYR A 641 36.77 -57.97 70.96
C TYR A 641 37.60 -57.28 72.04
N GLN A 642 37.66 -55.95 72.07
CA GLN A 642 38.29 -55.17 73.14
C GLN A 642 37.60 -55.46 74.48
N LYS A 643 36.27 -55.27 74.59
CA LYS A 643 35.51 -55.57 75.80
C LYS A 643 35.67 -57.03 76.25
N LYS A 644 35.84 -58.00 75.34
CA LYS A 644 36.18 -59.40 75.70
C LYS A 644 37.59 -59.56 76.24
N TYR A 645 38.57 -58.85 75.69
CA TYR A 645 39.96 -58.82 76.17
C TYR A 645 40.04 -58.12 77.54
N ASP A 646 39.36 -56.99 77.71
CA ASP A 646 39.30 -56.22 78.95
C ASP A 646 38.59 -57.00 80.07
N MET A 647 37.51 -57.72 79.77
CA MET A 647 36.88 -58.68 80.70
C MET A 647 37.81 -59.85 81.04
N ALA A 648 38.59 -60.37 80.09
CA ALA A 648 39.55 -61.44 80.36
C ALA A 648 40.67 -60.96 81.29
N ILE A 649 41.23 -59.77 81.07
CA ILE A 649 42.22 -59.14 81.97
C ILE A 649 41.60 -58.86 83.35
N SER A 650 40.39 -58.30 83.42
CA SER A 650 39.71 -58.04 84.69
C SER A 650 39.48 -59.32 85.50
N GLY A 651 39.30 -60.46 84.81
CA GLY A 651 39.17 -61.79 85.42
C GLY A 651 40.46 -62.39 85.99
N LEU A 652 41.64 -61.81 85.72
CA LEU A 652 42.89 -62.21 86.38
C LEU A 652 43.09 -61.54 87.76
N GLY A 653 42.25 -60.56 88.11
CA GLY A 653 42.32 -59.81 89.37
C GLY A 653 43.31 -58.63 89.35
N LYS A 654 43.38 -57.93 90.49
CA LYS A 654 44.22 -56.74 90.72
C LYS A 654 45.12 -56.93 91.93
N ASP A 655 46.25 -56.25 91.95
CA ASP A 655 47.21 -56.29 93.06
C ASP A 655 46.83 -55.29 94.16
N GLU A 656 47.64 -55.25 95.22
CA GLU A 656 47.45 -54.35 96.37
C GLU A 656 47.62 -52.85 96.01
N ASN A 657 48.11 -52.54 94.80
CA ASN A 657 48.22 -51.18 94.25
C ASN A 657 47.13 -50.85 93.21
N GLY A 658 46.32 -51.82 92.79
CA GLY A 658 45.23 -51.67 91.83
C GLY A 658 45.57 -51.97 90.37
N GLU A 659 46.79 -52.41 90.05
CA GLU A 659 47.22 -52.83 88.72
C GLU A 659 46.77 -54.27 88.41
N PRO A 660 46.49 -54.64 87.14
CA PRO A 660 46.00 -55.98 86.78
C PRO A 660 47.10 -57.05 86.84
N LEU A 661 46.82 -58.20 87.47
CA LEU A 661 47.82 -59.27 87.59
C LEU A 661 48.14 -59.88 86.23
N THR A 662 49.39 -59.73 85.80
CA THR A 662 49.92 -60.47 84.64
C THR A 662 50.19 -61.93 85.03
N LEU A 663 49.87 -62.88 84.14
CA LEU A 663 49.98 -64.33 84.36
C LEU A 663 51.35 -64.82 84.89
N ALA A 664 52.44 -64.07 84.64
CA ALA A 664 53.76 -64.35 85.19
C ALA A 664 53.84 -64.11 86.71
N ALA A 665 53.20 -63.06 87.23
CA ALA A 665 53.27 -62.69 88.66
C ALA A 665 52.59 -63.73 89.56
N ILE A 666 51.44 -64.26 89.14
CA ILE A 666 50.71 -65.33 89.86
C ILE A 666 51.60 -66.57 90.04
N LYS A 667 52.36 -66.94 89.01
CA LYS A 667 53.31 -68.08 89.09
C LYS A 667 54.47 -67.83 90.04
N ILE A 668 54.90 -66.58 90.20
CA ILE A 668 55.99 -66.21 91.14
C ILE A 668 55.47 -66.26 92.58
N LYS A 669 54.30 -65.66 92.87
CA LYS A 669 53.72 -65.68 94.24
C LYS A 669 53.43 -67.10 94.73
N ASN A 670 52.83 -67.96 93.89
CA ASN A 670 52.59 -69.37 94.24
C ASN A 670 53.89 -70.18 94.49
N ALA A 671 55.03 -69.76 93.93
CA ALA A 671 56.32 -70.39 94.21
C ALA A 671 56.92 -69.94 95.55
N GLN A 672 56.63 -68.71 95.98
CA GLN A 672 57.08 -68.14 97.25
C GLN A 672 56.26 -68.67 98.44
N GLU A 673 54.93 -68.69 98.34
CA GLU A 673 54.06 -69.23 99.40
C GLU A 673 54.35 -70.71 99.70
N LYS A 674 54.68 -71.50 98.67
CA LYS A 674 55.05 -72.91 98.83
C LYS A 674 56.38 -73.11 99.58
N PHE A 675 57.27 -72.12 99.61
CA PHE A 675 58.51 -72.17 100.40
C PHE A 675 58.23 -71.92 101.88
N PHE A 676 57.52 -70.85 102.22
CA PHE A 676 57.22 -70.49 103.62
C PHE A 676 56.38 -71.55 104.35
N LEU A 677 55.41 -72.16 103.65
CA LEU A 677 54.60 -73.26 104.20
C LEU A 677 55.42 -74.53 104.52
N GLN A 678 56.67 -74.63 104.06
CA GLN A 678 57.55 -75.74 104.38
C GLN A 678 58.36 -75.49 105.68
N GLU A 679 58.81 -74.26 105.94
CA GLU A 679 59.48 -73.91 107.22
C GLU A 679 58.52 -74.01 108.42
N GLU A 680 57.24 -73.66 108.25
CA GLU A 680 56.26 -73.66 109.34
C GLU A 680 55.89 -75.08 109.81
N GLY A 681 56.01 -76.09 108.93
CA GLY A 681 55.75 -77.50 109.26
C GLY A 681 56.77 -78.10 110.23
N ASP A 682 58.07 -77.93 109.96
CA ASP A 682 59.16 -78.50 110.76
C ASP A 682 59.19 -77.93 112.21
N SER A 683 58.60 -76.76 112.42
CA SER A 683 58.45 -76.11 113.73
C SER A 683 57.41 -76.80 114.64
N LEU A 684 56.33 -77.33 114.07
CA LEU A 684 55.22 -77.93 114.81
C LEU A 684 55.53 -79.36 115.26
N ASP A 685 56.20 -80.15 114.42
CA ASP A 685 56.50 -81.57 114.67
C ASP A 685 57.44 -81.82 115.86
N ASN A 686 58.16 -80.78 116.30
CA ASN A 686 59.01 -80.79 117.49
C ASN A 686 58.23 -80.60 118.81
N LYS A 687 57.04 -79.98 118.79
CA LYS A 687 56.24 -79.71 120.00
C LYS A 687 55.39 -80.88 120.46
N ILE A 688 55.12 -81.85 119.58
CA ILE A 688 54.28 -83.02 119.87
C ILE A 688 55.04 -84.01 120.77
N LYS A 689 56.34 -84.24 120.48
CA LYS A 689 57.21 -85.24 121.14
C LYS A 689 57.52 -84.97 122.61
N THR A 690 57.13 -83.80 123.15
CA THR A 690 57.28 -83.45 124.58
C THR A 690 56.07 -83.79 125.43
N ALA A 691 54.85 -83.69 124.90
CA ALA A 691 53.61 -83.85 125.68
C ALA A 691 53.33 -85.29 126.11
N GLU A 692 53.78 -86.28 125.33
CA GLU A 692 53.48 -87.71 125.54
C GLU A 692 54.11 -88.31 126.82
N LYS A 693 55.00 -87.59 127.50
CA LYS A 693 55.75 -88.10 128.68
C LYS A 693 55.12 -87.80 130.04
N GLU A 694 54.22 -86.83 130.13
CA GLU A 694 53.74 -86.33 131.44
C GLU A 694 52.54 -87.13 132.00
N ILE A 695 51.77 -87.78 131.12
CA ILE A 695 50.48 -88.42 131.47
C ILE A 695 50.64 -89.63 132.42
N VAL A 696 51.80 -90.30 132.42
CA VAL A 696 52.04 -91.55 133.17
C VAL A 696 52.15 -91.35 134.70
N ALA A 697 52.31 -90.11 135.18
CA ALA A 697 52.65 -89.85 136.58
C ALA A 697 51.47 -89.85 137.59
N LEU A 698 50.23 -89.67 137.14
CA LEU A 698 49.13 -89.21 138.03
C LEU A 698 48.27 -90.32 138.69
N GLU A 699 48.27 -91.56 138.21
CA GLU A 699 47.30 -92.58 138.67
C GLU A 699 47.52 -93.11 140.11
N ASN A 700 48.74 -93.01 140.66
CA ASN A 700 49.11 -93.76 141.87
C ASN A 700 48.55 -93.22 143.21
N THR A 701 48.13 -91.95 143.28
CA THR A 701 47.92 -91.25 144.56
C THR A 701 46.57 -91.56 145.25
N LEU A 702 45.62 -92.17 144.55
CA LEU A 702 44.18 -92.14 144.92
C LEU A 702 43.75 -93.10 146.05
N LYS A 703 44.64 -93.97 146.57
CA LYS A 703 44.24 -95.14 147.39
C LYS A 703 44.16 -94.99 148.92
N VAL A 704 44.71 -93.92 149.52
CA VAL A 704 44.96 -93.90 150.99
C VAL A 704 43.82 -93.29 151.84
N ILE A 705 43.08 -92.31 151.32
CA ILE A 705 42.23 -91.42 152.15
C ILE A 705 40.93 -92.07 152.68
N ASN A 706 40.42 -93.13 152.05
CA ASN A 706 39.04 -93.59 152.25
C ASN A 706 38.72 -94.29 153.59
N LEU A 707 39.70 -94.57 154.46
CA LEU A 707 39.49 -95.44 155.62
C LEU A 707 39.13 -94.75 156.96
N THR A 708 39.47 -93.48 157.17
CA THR A 708 39.30 -92.82 158.49
C THR A 708 37.92 -92.20 158.72
N ASN A 709 37.15 -91.94 157.66
CA ASN A 709 35.92 -91.15 157.70
C ASN A 709 34.65 -91.91 158.17
N THR A 710 34.75 -93.20 158.47
CA THR A 710 33.60 -94.07 158.77
C THR A 710 33.13 -93.99 160.22
N ALA A 711 34.05 -93.83 161.18
CA ALA A 711 33.74 -93.87 162.61
C ALA A 711 32.87 -92.68 163.09
N PHE A 712 33.10 -91.49 162.55
CA PHE A 712 32.50 -90.24 163.06
C PHE A 712 30.98 -90.11 162.84
N LYS A 713 30.39 -90.88 161.91
CA LYS A 713 29.00 -90.71 161.47
C LYS A 713 27.93 -91.28 162.41
N LYS A 714 28.30 -91.90 163.53
CA LYS A 714 27.35 -92.71 164.34
C LYS A 714 26.61 -91.94 165.45
N ASN A 715 27.08 -90.76 165.86
CA ASN A 715 26.66 -90.10 167.10
C ASN A 715 25.86 -88.77 166.91
N LEU A 716 25.20 -88.54 165.76
CA LEU A 716 24.60 -87.22 165.43
C LEU A 716 23.22 -87.31 164.71
N LYS A 717 22.13 -87.64 165.42
CA LYS A 717 20.73 -87.53 164.91
C LYS A 717 19.61 -87.36 165.97
N PRO A 718 18.84 -86.26 165.87
CA PRO A 718 17.39 -86.13 166.15
C PRO A 718 16.63 -85.68 164.86
N VAL A 719 15.35 -85.23 164.76
CA VAL A 719 13.98 -85.53 165.30
C VAL A 719 12.96 -84.88 164.30
N THR A 720 11.63 -84.92 164.50
CA THR A 720 10.57 -84.56 163.51
C THR A 720 9.40 -83.70 164.08
N ASP A 721 8.46 -83.30 163.21
CA ASP A 721 7.52 -82.17 163.33
C ASP A 721 6.08 -82.50 163.78
N THR A 722 5.42 -81.54 164.46
CA THR A 722 3.95 -81.26 164.45
C THR A 722 3.67 -79.87 165.06
N GLU A 723 3.19 -78.86 164.29
CA GLU A 723 2.45 -77.65 164.74
C GLU A 723 1.95 -76.80 163.51
N PRO A 724 1.13 -75.73 163.65
CA PRO A 724 0.12 -75.37 162.63
C PRO A 724 0.35 -74.08 161.81
N GLU A 725 1.20 -74.11 160.78
CA GLU A 725 1.41 -72.96 159.86
C GLU A 725 0.69 -73.10 158.48
N TYR A 726 -0.12 -74.15 158.29
CA TYR A 726 -0.56 -74.59 156.95
C TYR A 726 -1.82 -73.89 156.38
N GLU A 727 -2.64 -73.23 157.21
CA GLU A 727 -3.99 -72.78 156.79
C GLU A 727 -4.02 -71.44 156.03
N GLU A 728 -3.01 -70.58 156.21
CA GLU A 728 -3.02 -69.20 155.66
C GLU A 728 -2.78 -69.14 154.14
N MET A 729 -2.17 -70.18 153.55
CA MET A 729 -1.81 -70.25 152.12
C MET A 729 -3.02 -70.15 151.18
N HIS A 730 -4.20 -70.64 151.58
CA HIS A 730 -5.29 -70.92 150.64
C HIS A 730 -6.11 -69.70 150.19
N ALA A 731 -5.95 -68.54 150.84
CA ALA A 731 -6.77 -67.35 150.55
C ALA A 731 -6.42 -66.66 149.22
N LEU A 732 -5.15 -66.73 148.79
CA LEU A 732 -4.60 -65.90 147.71
C LEU A 732 -4.97 -66.36 146.28
N GLU A 733 -5.39 -67.61 146.07
CA GLU A 733 -5.65 -68.15 144.72
C GLU A 733 -6.94 -67.60 144.05
N LYS A 734 -7.79 -66.90 144.79
CA LYS A 734 -9.13 -66.50 144.31
C LYS A 734 -9.12 -65.26 143.41
N GLU A 735 -8.28 -64.29 143.73
CA GLU A 735 -8.28 -62.93 143.15
C GLU A 735 -7.78 -62.89 141.69
N LEU A 736 -6.94 -63.85 141.30
CA LEU A 736 -6.31 -63.93 139.97
C LEU A 736 -7.30 -64.11 138.80
N ARG A 737 -8.55 -64.54 139.07
CA ARG A 737 -9.45 -65.08 138.04
C ARG A 737 -10.29 -64.03 137.31
N GLU A 738 -10.52 -62.87 137.90
CA GLU A 738 -11.46 -61.87 137.40
C GLU A 738 -10.86 -60.99 136.28
N THR A 739 -9.53 -60.80 136.27
CA THR A 739 -8.82 -59.95 135.30
C THR A 739 -8.77 -60.47 133.86
N PHE A 740 -9.20 -61.71 133.61
CA PHE A 740 -9.12 -62.34 132.29
C PHE A 740 -10.31 -62.02 131.36
N GLU A 741 -11.43 -61.53 131.87
CA GLU A 741 -12.64 -61.31 131.04
C GLU A 741 -12.60 -59.98 130.28
N GLU A 742 -12.08 -58.90 130.87
CA GLU A 742 -11.99 -57.56 130.25
C GLU A 742 -11.21 -57.54 128.92
N LEU A 743 -10.21 -58.42 128.79
CA LEU A 743 -9.34 -58.53 127.61
C LEU A 743 -10.06 -59.03 126.35
N LYS A 744 -11.30 -59.52 126.49
CA LYS A 744 -12.09 -60.10 125.40
C LYS A 744 -12.82 -59.05 124.57
N ASP A 745 -13.34 -58.00 125.20
CA ASP A 745 -14.29 -57.08 124.57
C ASP A 745 -13.62 -56.09 123.60
N TYR A 746 -12.43 -55.60 123.94
CA TYR A 746 -11.60 -54.77 123.05
C TYR A 746 -11.35 -55.40 121.67
N ARG A 747 -11.39 -56.74 121.57
CA ARG A 747 -11.15 -57.46 120.31
C ARG A 747 -12.31 -57.37 119.32
N ASN A 748 -13.54 -57.15 119.81
CA ASN A 748 -14.74 -57.04 118.97
C ASN A 748 -14.90 -55.64 118.36
N GLU A 749 -14.38 -54.60 119.01
CA GLU A 749 -14.50 -53.21 118.55
C GLU A 749 -13.73 -52.98 117.22
N VAL A 750 -12.55 -53.60 117.07
CA VAL A 750 -11.71 -53.49 115.87
C VAL A 750 -12.46 -53.94 114.61
N THR A 751 -13.10 -55.11 114.66
CA THR A 751 -13.89 -55.67 113.53
C THR A 751 -15.08 -54.79 113.12
N SER A 752 -15.59 -53.93 114.02
CA SER A 752 -16.66 -52.97 113.68
C SER A 752 -16.14 -51.84 112.79
N LYS A 753 -14.90 -51.36 113.01
CA LYS A 753 -14.29 -50.27 112.24
C LYS A 753 -13.99 -50.65 110.80
N GLU A 754 -13.56 -51.89 110.56
CA GLU A 754 -13.21 -52.36 109.20
C GLU A 754 -14.42 -52.39 108.26
N SER A 755 -15.60 -52.76 108.77
CA SER A 755 -16.85 -52.75 107.98
C SER A 755 -17.27 -51.33 107.54
N GLN A 756 -16.99 -50.31 108.35
CA GLN A 756 -17.30 -48.91 108.04
C GLN A 756 -16.43 -48.37 106.89
N LEU A 757 -15.21 -48.89 106.74
CA LEU A 757 -14.29 -48.50 105.66
C LEU A 757 -14.75 -49.03 104.30
N GLN A 758 -15.28 -50.25 104.23
CA GLN A 758 -15.85 -50.77 102.97
C GLN A 758 -17.10 -49.98 102.54
N GLU A 759 -17.96 -49.62 103.49
CA GLU A 759 -19.20 -48.87 103.20
C GLU A 759 -18.90 -47.45 102.64
N THR A 760 -17.83 -46.80 103.11
CA THR A 760 -17.42 -45.47 102.62
C THR A 760 -16.79 -45.52 101.23
N LEU A 761 -16.02 -46.55 100.90
CA LEU A 761 -15.50 -46.76 99.54
C LEU A 761 -16.63 -46.99 98.52
N GLN A 762 -17.66 -47.74 98.89
CA GLN A 762 -18.83 -47.95 98.03
C GLN A 762 -19.61 -46.64 97.78
N LYS A 763 -19.73 -45.78 98.80
CA LYS A 763 -20.38 -44.46 98.67
C LYS A 763 -19.60 -43.52 97.75
N LEU A 764 -18.26 -43.50 97.84
CA LEU A 764 -17.42 -42.67 96.97
C LEU A 764 -17.59 -43.03 95.49
N LYS A 765 -17.65 -44.32 95.16
CA LYS A 765 -17.86 -44.79 93.79
C LYS A 765 -19.21 -44.36 93.19
N ASN A 766 -20.28 -44.38 94.00
CA ASN A 766 -21.59 -43.90 93.55
C ASN A 766 -21.57 -42.40 93.22
N VAL A 767 -20.84 -41.58 93.99
CA VAL A 767 -20.68 -40.14 93.75
C VAL A 767 -19.89 -39.86 92.46
N GLU A 768 -18.94 -40.72 92.08
CA GLU A 768 -18.25 -40.62 90.78
C GLU A 768 -19.20 -40.88 89.60
N GLU A 769 -20.12 -41.84 89.72
CA GLU A 769 -21.15 -42.12 88.70
C GLU A 769 -22.21 -41.00 88.60
N GLU A 770 -22.61 -40.39 89.73
CA GLU A 770 -23.46 -39.20 89.75
C GLU A 770 -22.77 -37.98 89.13
N LEU A 771 -21.48 -37.77 89.40
CA LEU A 771 -20.68 -36.69 88.82
C LEU A 771 -20.47 -36.86 87.30
N HIS A 772 -20.54 -38.10 86.77
CA HIS A 772 -20.56 -38.33 85.33
C HIS A 772 -21.92 -37.96 84.70
N LYS A 773 -23.04 -38.37 85.30
CA LYS A 773 -24.39 -38.01 84.84
C LYS A 773 -24.62 -36.50 84.85
N ASN A 774 -24.24 -35.84 85.94
CA ASN A 774 -24.34 -34.38 86.08
C ASN A 774 -23.56 -33.62 84.99
N LYS A 775 -22.49 -34.19 84.41
CA LYS A 775 -21.77 -33.58 83.28
C LYS A 775 -22.54 -33.73 81.97
N GLU A 776 -23.15 -34.89 81.72
CA GLU A 776 -23.99 -35.11 80.54
C GLU A 776 -25.26 -34.25 80.61
N GLU A 777 -25.86 -34.10 81.79
CA GLU A 777 -26.98 -33.18 82.02
C GLU A 777 -26.57 -31.70 81.83
N VAL A 778 -25.38 -31.29 82.27
CA VAL A 778 -24.85 -29.94 81.98
C VAL A 778 -24.63 -29.73 80.48
N GLN A 779 -24.09 -30.70 79.73
CA GLN A 779 -23.94 -30.55 78.28
C GLN A 779 -25.30 -30.46 77.56
N ASN A 780 -26.28 -31.28 77.95
CA ASN A 780 -27.64 -31.20 77.42
C ASN A 780 -28.28 -29.83 77.74
N MET A 781 -28.07 -29.30 78.94
CA MET A 781 -28.52 -27.96 79.35
C MET A 781 -27.80 -26.84 78.59
N GLU A 782 -26.51 -26.99 78.25
CA GLU A 782 -25.79 -26.05 77.38
C GLU A 782 -26.34 -26.05 75.94
N GLU A 783 -26.67 -27.22 75.38
CA GLU A 783 -27.35 -27.30 74.08
C GLU A 783 -28.78 -26.71 74.11
N GLU A 784 -29.54 -26.98 75.18
CA GLU A 784 -30.83 -26.32 75.38
C GLU A 784 -30.70 -24.81 75.58
N ILE A 785 -29.66 -24.30 76.26
CA ILE A 785 -29.38 -22.86 76.37
C ILE A 785 -29.05 -22.26 74.98
N ILE A 786 -28.34 -22.97 74.11
CA ILE A 786 -28.09 -22.54 72.72
C ILE A 786 -29.42 -22.48 71.92
N ILE A 787 -30.32 -23.45 72.12
CA ILE A 787 -31.65 -23.44 71.49
C ILE A 787 -32.53 -22.32 72.06
N VAL A 788 -32.52 -22.11 73.38
CA VAL A 788 -33.33 -21.10 74.09
C VAL A 788 -32.84 -19.69 73.78
N THR A 789 -31.54 -19.41 73.80
CA THR A 789 -30.99 -18.09 73.41
C THR A 789 -31.24 -17.78 71.93
N LYS A 790 -31.23 -18.80 71.05
CA LYS A 790 -31.64 -18.64 69.65
C LYS A 790 -33.13 -18.34 69.52
N GLN A 791 -33.99 -19.05 70.27
CA GLN A 791 -35.42 -18.71 70.37
C GLN A 791 -35.66 -17.34 71.02
N GLU A 792 -34.81 -16.90 71.93
CA GLU A 792 -34.89 -15.62 72.62
C GLU A 792 -34.52 -14.48 71.68
N GLN A 793 -33.45 -14.60 70.88
CA GLN A 793 -33.15 -13.67 69.79
C GLN A 793 -34.29 -13.61 68.77
N ASP A 794 -34.90 -14.75 68.45
CA ASP A 794 -36.04 -14.82 67.53
C ASP A 794 -37.31 -14.18 68.15
N LYS A 795 -37.54 -14.34 69.45
CA LYS A 795 -38.58 -13.68 70.24
C LYS A 795 -38.29 -12.19 70.42
N GLU A 796 -37.03 -11.77 70.55
CA GLU A 796 -36.61 -10.37 70.67
C GLU A 796 -36.74 -9.64 69.33
N GLN A 797 -36.44 -10.31 68.21
CA GLN A 797 -36.77 -9.80 66.87
C GLN A 797 -38.29 -9.72 66.64
N LYS A 798 -39.06 -10.71 67.09
CA LYS A 798 -40.53 -10.66 67.06
C LYS A 798 -41.06 -9.54 67.97
N LEU A 799 -40.48 -9.33 69.15
CA LEU A 799 -40.78 -8.20 70.04
C LEU A 799 -40.43 -6.86 69.41
N LYS A 800 -39.27 -6.71 68.76
CA LYS A 800 -38.90 -5.48 68.04
C LYS A 800 -39.86 -5.19 66.87
N ARG A 801 -40.35 -6.21 66.17
CA ARG A 801 -41.41 -6.08 65.14
C ARG A 801 -42.76 -5.69 65.78
N VAL A 802 -43.20 -6.40 66.81
CA VAL A 802 -44.45 -6.13 67.56
C VAL A 802 -44.39 -4.79 68.30
N GLU A 803 -43.22 -4.32 68.72
CA GLU A 803 -43.01 -2.97 69.26
C GLU A 803 -43.11 -1.91 68.16
N CYS A 804 -42.55 -2.15 66.97
CA CYS A 804 -42.76 -1.25 65.84
C CYS A 804 -44.24 -1.18 65.44
N GLU A 805 -44.96 -2.30 65.53
CA GLU A 805 -46.41 -2.34 65.30
C GLU A 805 -47.22 -1.75 66.44
N LEU A 806 -46.83 -1.92 67.71
CA LEU A 806 -47.41 -1.22 68.87
C LEU A 806 -47.07 0.28 68.85
N LYS A 807 -45.93 0.70 68.30
CA LYS A 807 -45.58 2.12 68.10
C LYS A 807 -46.33 2.74 66.91
N LYS A 808 -46.79 1.94 65.94
CA LYS A 808 -47.78 2.34 64.91
C LYS A 808 -49.20 2.40 65.51
N LEU A 809 -49.65 1.32 66.15
CA LEU A 809 -50.98 1.18 66.75
C LEU A 809 -51.21 2.18 67.89
N SER A 810 -50.24 2.43 68.78
CA SER A 810 -50.38 3.46 69.84
C SER A 810 -50.32 4.90 69.31
N LYS A 811 -49.75 5.13 68.13
CA LYS A 811 -49.93 6.40 67.40
C LYS A 811 -51.35 6.52 66.81
N GLN A 812 -51.96 5.41 66.39
CA GLN A 812 -53.35 5.37 65.90
C GLN A 812 -54.41 5.34 67.02
N LEU A 813 -54.10 4.77 68.19
CA LEU A 813 -54.97 4.66 69.37
C LEU A 813 -54.87 5.84 70.34
N LYS A 814 -54.15 6.92 69.97
CA LYS A 814 -54.11 8.16 70.75
C LYS A 814 -55.44 8.95 70.78
N GLY A 815 -56.54 8.37 70.31
CA GLY A 815 -57.87 8.98 70.36
C GLY A 815 -59.05 8.01 70.30
N LYS A 816 -59.31 7.24 71.37
CA LYS A 816 -60.67 6.94 71.93
C LYS A 816 -60.63 6.06 73.21
N ASN A 817 -61.52 6.38 74.15
CA ASN A 817 -62.07 5.53 75.23
C ASN A 817 -61.14 4.74 76.17
N LYS A 818 -60.62 5.40 77.23
CA LYS A 818 -59.94 4.77 78.38
C LYS A 818 -60.76 3.72 79.17
N LYS A 819 -62.08 3.60 78.99
CA LYS A 819 -62.95 2.72 79.81
C LYS A 819 -62.84 1.22 79.52
N VAL A 820 -62.30 0.80 78.37
CA VAL A 820 -62.14 -0.64 78.06
C VAL A 820 -60.95 -1.25 78.79
N LEU A 821 -59.85 -0.48 78.92
CA LEU A 821 -58.57 -0.95 79.48
C LEU A 821 -58.67 -1.33 80.96
N TYR A 822 -59.56 -0.69 81.72
CA TYR A 822 -59.68 -0.91 83.17
C TYR A 822 -60.33 -2.25 83.55
N LYS A 823 -61.21 -2.81 82.71
CA LYS A 823 -61.80 -4.14 82.98
C LYS A 823 -60.77 -5.25 82.83
N TYR A 824 -59.95 -5.21 81.77
CA TYR A 824 -59.01 -6.29 81.45
C TYR A 824 -57.94 -6.50 82.53
N ASN A 825 -57.45 -5.41 83.14
CA ASN A 825 -56.48 -5.49 84.23
C ASN A 825 -57.08 -6.07 85.53
N ARG A 826 -58.37 -5.78 85.81
CA ARG A 826 -59.07 -6.26 87.01
C ARG A 826 -59.26 -7.78 87.01
N ASP A 827 -59.60 -8.35 85.85
CA ASP A 827 -59.77 -9.81 85.70
C ASP A 827 -58.44 -10.58 85.78
N PHE A 828 -57.32 -9.94 85.43
CA PHE A 828 -55.97 -10.52 85.55
C PHE A 828 -55.52 -10.60 87.01
N GLU A 829 -55.70 -9.50 87.76
CA GLU A 829 -55.34 -9.36 89.18
C GLU A 829 -56.10 -10.34 90.07
N ILE A 830 -57.42 -10.53 89.83
CA ILE A 830 -58.25 -11.51 90.54
C ILE A 830 -57.79 -12.95 90.29
N ARG A 831 -57.35 -13.27 89.07
CA ARG A 831 -56.90 -14.63 88.72
C ARG A 831 -55.59 -15.01 89.40
N GLN A 832 -54.65 -14.07 89.55
CA GLN A 832 -53.40 -14.31 90.28
C GLN A 832 -53.63 -14.65 91.76
N LEU A 833 -54.56 -13.96 92.43
CA LEU A 833 -54.87 -14.22 93.84
C LEU A 833 -55.49 -15.60 94.09
N GLN A 834 -56.27 -16.12 93.13
CA GLN A 834 -56.86 -17.46 93.23
C GLN A 834 -55.81 -18.59 93.12
N ASP A 835 -54.78 -18.41 92.28
CA ASP A 835 -53.69 -19.39 92.15
C ASP A 835 -52.74 -19.40 93.37
N ILE A 836 -52.58 -18.27 94.07
CA ILE A 836 -51.79 -18.18 95.30
C ILE A 836 -52.44 -18.99 96.43
N ASN A 837 -53.73 -18.82 96.69
CA ASN A 837 -54.43 -19.59 97.73
C ASN A 837 -54.42 -21.10 97.45
N LYS A 838 -54.53 -21.52 96.18
CA LYS A 838 -54.41 -22.95 95.83
C LYS A 838 -53.03 -23.53 96.15
N LYS A 839 -51.94 -22.78 95.91
CA LYS A 839 -50.58 -23.24 96.22
C LYS A 839 -50.34 -23.38 97.72
N ALA A 840 -50.87 -22.47 98.53
CA ALA A 840 -50.77 -22.57 99.99
C ALA A 840 -51.45 -23.82 100.56
N LEU A 841 -52.64 -24.19 100.05
CA LEU A 841 -53.35 -25.40 100.47
C LEU A 841 -52.59 -26.69 100.11
N TYR A 842 -51.97 -26.76 98.92
CA TYR A 842 -51.15 -27.92 98.55
C TYR A 842 -49.88 -28.06 99.41
N GLN A 843 -49.25 -26.95 99.82
CA GLN A 843 -48.08 -27.01 100.72
C GLN A 843 -48.44 -27.52 102.12
N LEU A 844 -49.65 -27.24 102.62
CA LEU A 844 -50.13 -27.82 103.89
C LEU A 844 -50.36 -29.34 103.79
N GLN A 845 -50.85 -29.82 102.64
CA GLN A 845 -50.99 -31.25 102.37
C GLN A 845 -49.62 -31.97 102.28
N GLU A 846 -48.63 -31.32 101.67
CA GLU A 846 -47.25 -31.81 101.55
C GLU A 846 -46.52 -31.87 102.90
N ILE A 847 -46.75 -30.90 103.79
CA ILE A 847 -46.21 -30.92 105.16
C ILE A 847 -46.84 -32.05 105.99
N GLY A 848 -48.18 -32.23 105.91
CA GLY A 848 -48.89 -33.27 106.66
C GLY A 848 -48.45 -34.70 106.28
N THR A 849 -48.26 -34.96 104.98
CA THR A 849 -47.80 -36.28 104.49
C THR A 849 -46.39 -36.67 104.95
N ASN A 850 -45.56 -35.70 105.34
CA ASN A 850 -44.20 -35.93 105.83
C ASN A 850 -44.09 -36.03 107.37
N SER A 851 -45.19 -35.90 108.13
CA SER A 851 -45.19 -36.05 109.60
C SER A 851 -46.57 -36.44 110.14
N PRO A 852 -46.85 -37.74 110.34
CA PRO A 852 -48.20 -38.24 110.68
C PRO A 852 -48.81 -37.67 111.97
N SER A 853 -47.99 -37.31 112.96
CA SER A 853 -48.46 -36.65 114.19
C SER A 853 -48.92 -35.21 113.97
N LEU A 854 -48.42 -34.54 112.93
CA LEU A 854 -48.81 -33.18 112.55
C LEU A 854 -50.05 -33.18 111.64
N MET A 855 -50.19 -34.21 110.80
CA MET A 855 -51.36 -34.42 109.93
C MET A 855 -52.69 -34.32 110.71
N THR A 856 -52.78 -35.01 111.87
CA THR A 856 -53.99 -35.05 112.71
C THR A 856 -54.38 -33.67 113.25
N ALA A 857 -53.40 -32.86 113.66
CA ALA A 857 -53.63 -31.50 114.14
C ALA A 857 -54.01 -30.55 113.00
N ILE A 858 -53.43 -30.74 111.80
CA ILE A 858 -53.78 -29.98 110.60
C ILE A 858 -55.23 -30.26 110.18
N THR A 859 -55.69 -31.53 110.21
CA THR A 859 -57.10 -31.85 109.94
C THR A 859 -58.06 -31.22 110.94
N GLN A 860 -57.76 -31.28 112.25
CA GLN A 860 -58.62 -30.66 113.28
C GLN A 860 -58.76 -29.14 113.08
N LEU A 861 -57.67 -28.43 112.78
CA LEU A 861 -57.70 -26.98 112.55
C LEU A 861 -58.39 -26.58 111.23
N LEU A 862 -58.46 -27.47 110.24
CA LEU A 862 -59.17 -27.23 108.98
C LEU A 862 -60.68 -27.47 109.12
N ASP A 863 -61.08 -28.52 109.85
CA ASP A 863 -62.48 -28.80 110.19
C ASP A 863 -63.11 -27.65 111.00
N GLU A 864 -62.37 -27.10 111.98
CA GLU A 864 -62.78 -25.94 112.79
C GLU A 864 -63.00 -24.65 111.97
N ASN A 865 -62.39 -24.53 110.78
CA ASN A 865 -62.45 -23.32 109.94
C ASN A 865 -63.26 -23.50 108.64
N HIS A 866 -63.92 -24.64 108.45
CA HIS A 866 -64.72 -24.97 107.26
C HIS A 866 -63.94 -24.83 105.93
N LEU A 867 -62.68 -25.26 105.92
CA LEU A 867 -61.81 -25.21 104.74
C LEU A 867 -61.42 -26.62 104.28
N GLU A 868 -62.16 -27.12 103.30
CA GLU A 868 -61.93 -28.44 102.70
C GLU A 868 -60.57 -28.51 101.96
N LEU A 869 -59.80 -29.57 102.26
CA LEU A 869 -58.62 -29.94 101.46
C LEU A 869 -59.07 -30.34 100.05
N PRO A 870 -58.42 -29.86 98.97
CA PRO A 870 -58.86 -30.14 97.60
C PRO A 870 -58.83 -31.65 97.25
N GLU A 871 -60.00 -32.31 97.24
CA GLU A 871 -60.18 -33.66 96.70
C GLU A 871 -60.06 -33.65 95.16
N GLY A 872 -58.82 -33.51 94.68
CA GLY A 872 -58.49 -33.49 93.26
C GLY A 872 -57.12 -34.10 93.01
N LYS A 873 -57.09 -35.24 92.30
CA LYS A 873 -55.84 -35.88 91.87
C LYS A 873 -55.00 -34.89 91.06
N ILE A 874 -53.92 -34.39 91.64
CA ILE A 874 -52.99 -33.50 90.95
C ILE A 874 -52.39 -34.27 89.78
N THR A 875 -52.54 -33.72 88.57
CA THR A 875 -51.86 -34.17 87.36
C THR A 875 -50.81 -33.13 86.97
N PRO A 876 -49.53 -33.31 87.34
CA PRO A 876 -48.46 -32.42 86.90
C PRO A 876 -48.09 -32.79 85.46
N SER A 877 -48.35 -31.90 84.52
CA SER A 877 -47.96 -32.10 83.12
C SER A 877 -46.51 -31.68 82.87
N THR A 878 -45.59 -32.65 82.77
CA THR A 878 -44.21 -32.56 82.23
C THR A 878 -43.26 -31.55 82.93
N TYR A 879 -42.01 -31.90 83.25
CA TYR A 879 -41.11 -32.81 82.52
C TYR A 879 -40.40 -33.86 83.40
N SER A 880 -40.02 -34.95 82.72
CA SER A 880 -38.81 -35.77 82.93
C SER A 880 -38.33 -36.08 84.36
N ALA A 881 -38.73 -37.24 84.88
CA ALA A 881 -37.91 -38.05 85.78
C ALA A 881 -38.10 -39.55 85.46
N MET A 882 -37.08 -40.37 85.74
CA MET A 882 -37.05 -41.79 85.35
C MET A 882 -38.11 -42.64 86.07
N SER A 883 -38.56 -43.71 85.40
CA SER A 883 -39.25 -44.84 86.04
C SER A 883 -38.33 -46.06 86.06
N THR A 884 -37.85 -46.46 87.24
CA THR A 884 -37.21 -47.76 87.46
C THR A 884 -38.26 -48.81 87.86
N PRO A 885 -38.18 -50.06 87.36
CA PRO A 885 -39.02 -51.14 87.87
C PRO A 885 -38.51 -51.69 89.20
N SER A 886 -39.41 -51.80 90.18
CA SER A 886 -39.33 -52.67 91.35
C SER A 886 -39.88 -54.08 91.00
N CYS A 887 -39.84 -55.11 91.86
CA CYS A 887 -38.87 -55.62 92.85
C CYS A 887 -39.37 -57.02 93.32
N TYR A 888 -38.66 -57.70 94.23
CA TYR A 888 -39.06 -58.88 95.03
C TYR A 888 -39.29 -60.25 94.35
N SER A 889 -38.21 -61.06 94.38
CA SER A 889 -38.05 -62.29 95.19
C SER A 889 -38.66 -63.68 94.81
N ASP A 890 -38.00 -64.68 95.41
CA ASP A 890 -38.45 -66.04 95.79
C ASP A 890 -38.48 -67.22 94.80
N GLN A 891 -37.33 -67.91 94.76
CA GLN A 891 -37.12 -69.29 95.21
C GLN A 891 -37.90 -70.51 94.61
N ILE A 892 -37.08 -71.46 94.13
CA ILE A 892 -37.11 -72.92 94.40
C ILE A 892 -37.87 -73.90 93.44
N ASN A 893 -37.05 -74.85 92.93
CA ASN A 893 -37.29 -76.25 92.51
C ASN A 893 -38.00 -76.68 91.19
N THR A 894 -37.15 -77.29 90.33
CA THR A 894 -37.38 -78.54 89.56
C THR A 894 -38.32 -78.50 88.33
N GLN A 895 -38.21 -79.36 87.30
CA GLN A 895 -37.55 -80.69 87.18
C GLN A 895 -36.74 -80.89 85.86
N ARG A 896 -35.86 -81.91 85.87
CA ARG A 896 -35.56 -82.97 84.84
C ARG A 896 -35.89 -82.71 83.35
N THR A 897 -35.18 -83.19 82.32
CA THR A 897 -33.91 -83.94 82.08
C THR A 897 -33.72 -84.02 80.55
N THR A 898 -32.53 -84.15 79.92
CA THR A 898 -31.76 -85.40 79.69
C THR A 898 -30.57 -85.13 78.73
N ILE A 899 -29.45 -85.89 78.84
CA ILE A 899 -28.55 -86.43 77.76
C ILE A 899 -27.98 -85.42 76.72
N SER A 900 -26.71 -85.35 76.28
CA SER A 900 -25.45 -86.17 76.27
C SER A 900 -24.26 -85.18 76.09
N SER A 901 -23.09 -85.24 76.74
CA SER A 901 -21.96 -86.22 76.80
C SER A 901 -20.96 -86.19 75.61
N VAL A 902 -19.68 -86.55 75.87
CA VAL A 902 -18.48 -86.54 74.97
C VAL A 902 -17.86 -85.12 74.83
N SER A 903 -16.60 -84.84 75.21
CA SER A 903 -15.26 -85.19 74.66
C SER A 903 -14.95 -84.56 73.28
N GLU A 904 -13.71 -84.21 72.87
CA GLU A 904 -12.39 -84.63 73.36
C GLU A 904 -11.25 -83.57 73.12
N LYS A 905 -9.98 -83.99 73.14
CA LYS A 905 -8.73 -83.20 73.07
C LYS A 905 -8.18 -82.99 71.64
N SER A 906 -7.03 -82.29 71.60
CA SER A 906 -6.00 -82.18 70.53
C SER A 906 -6.23 -81.06 69.49
N GLU A 907 -5.29 -80.18 69.13
CA GLU A 907 -3.79 -80.14 69.07
C GLU A 907 -3.21 -80.55 67.70
N ARG A 908 -2.25 -79.75 67.19
CA ARG A 908 -1.36 -79.97 66.00
C ARG A 908 -1.96 -79.72 64.60
N LEU A 909 -1.19 -79.38 63.54
CA LEU A 909 0.14 -78.74 63.35
C LEU A 909 0.31 -78.44 61.83
N VAL A 910 1.37 -77.68 61.42
CA VAL A 910 2.11 -77.82 60.12
C VAL A 910 1.31 -77.50 58.81
N SER A 911 1.80 -76.85 57.75
CA SER A 911 3.00 -76.04 57.37
C SER A 911 2.69 -75.42 55.95
N MET A 912 3.55 -74.88 55.07
CA MET A 912 5.00 -74.61 54.97
C MET A 912 5.24 -73.58 53.83
N ALA A 913 6.30 -72.74 53.89
CA ALA A 913 7.09 -72.25 52.73
C ALA A 913 6.36 -71.42 51.61
N LYS A 914 6.99 -70.72 50.66
CA LYS A 914 8.34 -70.12 50.44
C LYS A 914 8.13 -68.96 49.40
N VAL A 915 8.60 -67.72 49.63
CA VAL A 915 9.93 -67.15 49.27
C VAL A 915 10.11 -66.62 47.82
N MET A 916 10.38 -65.30 47.75
CA MET A 916 11.21 -64.52 46.79
C MET A 916 10.71 -63.96 45.43
N LEU A 917 11.19 -62.71 45.22
CA LEU A 917 11.70 -62.03 44.00
C LEU A 917 10.76 -61.28 43.03
N GLU A 918 10.95 -59.96 43.04
CA GLU A 918 11.11 -59.02 41.89
C GLU A 918 10.13 -59.06 40.70
N MET A 919 9.24 -58.07 40.68
CA MET A 919 9.45 -56.85 39.85
C MET A 919 9.20 -55.59 40.69
#